data_AF-A0A5N4CYA9-F1
#
_entry.id   AF-A0A5N4CYA9-F1
#
_cell.length_a   1.000
_cell.length_b   1.000
_cell.length_c   1.000
_cell.angle_alpha   90.00
_cell.angle_beta   90.00
_cell.angle_gamma   90.00
#
_symmetry.space_group_name_H-M   'P 1'
#
loop_
_entity.id
_entity.type
_entity.pdbx_description
1 polymer ?
#
loop_
_entity_poly.entity_id
_entity_poly.type
_entity_poly.pdbx_seq_one_letter_code
_entity_poly.pdbx_strand_id
1 'polypeptide(L)'
;MRGWRRWPWSPRTPPSWTLAAESLRGLLTEQASPWSQSDMSSLQALCSGLPLRPLPENRGRWPGVPHAPVRTPGLSPAEEQLALRNALRYFPPDIQELLAPEFAQELRLYGHIYMYRFCPDMEMRAYPVEQYPCRTRAAAAIMHMVMNNLDPAVAQVTAEKRELGLGQRCPVETHFPPGACDLRRKRAGVQQLGSVLADDDLPGTDDRGADPGHVQRAPAGPLPQQPRGPKAGHLQRDGGSRGSRGAGAPRPLTPHSGGPGVAPPSSVPLFQVIPNYSSRMEYEKLFAMGVTIRLKRVAEGLSRSFSVPRYGQMTAGSYCYIGPQGIVHGTVLTVLNAGRRYLGVQDLAGKVFVSSGLGGMSGAQAKAAVIVGCIGVVAEVDRAALMKRHEQGWLMEVTDSLDGCIERLREARRRKEVLSLGYHGNVVDLWERLVYELDTTGELLVDLGSDQTSCHNPFNGGYYPVQLGFAEAQSLMASDPAAFKCLVQESLRRHVSAINRLAKENFFFWDYGNAFLLEAQRAGADVGKAGADKTEFRYPSYVQHIMGDIFSQGFGPFRWVCTSGDPQDLAVTDQLATSVLEEAIADGVDPAVKLQYMDNICWVREAAKHRLVVGSQARILYSDQKGRVAIAVAFNQAIARGEIKAPVVLSRDHHDVSGTDSPFRETSNIHDGSAFCADMAVQNFVGDAFRGATWVALHNGGGVGWGEVINGGFGLVLDGTLEAEQKAKMVLSWDVSNGVARRCWSGNRKAHETICRTMEEIRGLVVTLPHEVADERVLQQALRP
;
A
#
# COMPACT_ATOMS: atom_id res chain seq x y z
N MET A 1 25.31 -73.64 -15.31
CA MET A 1 26.78 -73.59 -15.50
C MET A 1 27.19 -72.12 -15.46
N ARG A 2 28.05 -71.54 -14.63
CA ARG A 2 28.86 -71.80 -13.42
C ARG A 2 28.92 -70.40 -12.72
N GLY A 3 28.91 -70.16 -11.42
CA GLY A 3 28.95 -71.02 -10.24
C GLY A 3 28.36 -70.28 -9.02
N TRP A 4 27.95 -71.11 -8.07
CA TRP A 4 27.41 -70.79 -6.75
C TRP A 4 28.49 -70.91 -5.66
N ARG A 5 28.14 -70.45 -4.44
CA ARG A 5 28.56 -70.87 -3.07
C ARG A 5 29.61 -69.95 -2.41
N ARG A 6 29.61 -69.67 -1.09
CA ARG A 6 28.72 -69.88 0.08
C ARG A 6 29.34 -69.05 1.24
N TRP A 7 28.49 -68.40 2.06
CA TRP A 7 28.47 -68.12 3.52
C TRP A 7 29.65 -68.64 4.39
N PRO A 8 29.99 -68.07 5.59
CA PRO A 8 29.02 -67.66 6.65
C PRO A 8 29.47 -66.69 7.83
N TRP A 9 28.53 -66.50 8.78
CA TRP A 9 28.68 -66.23 10.25
C TRP A 9 28.85 -64.81 10.83
N SER A 10 28.16 -64.64 11.97
CA SER A 10 27.89 -63.47 12.82
C SER A 10 28.89 -63.35 14.01
N PRO A 11 28.68 -62.52 15.05
CA PRO A 11 29.43 -61.30 15.35
C PRO A 11 30.35 -61.45 16.58
N ARG A 12 31.31 -60.52 16.77
CA ARG A 12 31.88 -60.23 18.11
C ARG A 12 32.59 -58.88 18.15
N THR A 13 32.32 -58.17 19.24
CA THR A 13 32.81 -56.88 19.73
C THR A 13 34.33 -56.81 19.95
N PRO A 14 34.88 -55.60 20.11
CA PRO A 14 35.43 -55.21 21.43
C PRO A 14 35.23 -53.68 21.74
N PRO A 15 35.79 -53.11 22.81
CA PRO A 15 35.35 -53.18 24.20
C PRO A 15 34.96 -51.79 24.78
N SER A 16 34.26 -51.80 25.92
CA SER A 16 33.87 -50.62 26.72
C SER A 16 34.95 -50.18 27.71
N TRP A 17 35.18 -48.87 27.86
CA TRP A 17 35.50 -48.22 29.15
C TRP A 17 34.97 -46.79 29.16
N THR A 18 34.10 -46.55 30.13
CA THR A 18 33.58 -45.28 30.65
C THR A 18 34.68 -44.46 31.32
N LEU A 19 34.70 -43.14 31.11
CA LEU A 19 35.02 -42.12 32.14
C LEU A 19 34.81 -40.69 31.61
N ALA A 20 34.09 -39.89 32.42
CA ALA A 20 34.03 -38.42 32.48
C ALA A 20 33.62 -37.67 31.18
N ALA A 21 32.36 -37.28 30.98
CA ALA A 21 31.62 -36.29 31.76
C ALA A 21 32.38 -34.98 32.04
N GLU A 22 33.11 -34.41 31.08
CA GLU A 22 33.57 -33.00 31.20
C GLU A 22 33.87 -32.23 29.91
N SER A 23 33.65 -32.77 28.70
CA SER A 23 34.06 -32.08 27.44
C SER A 23 32.97 -31.81 26.40
N LEU A 24 31.68 -32.03 26.72
CA LEU A 24 30.56 -31.76 25.80
C LEU A 24 29.43 -30.90 26.42
N ARG A 25 29.74 -30.10 27.44
CA ARG A 25 28.91 -28.98 27.94
C ARG A 25 29.50 -27.61 27.56
N GLY A 26 29.98 -27.48 26.32
CA GLY A 26 30.58 -26.24 25.81
C GLY A 26 29.97 -25.68 24.52
N LEU A 27 28.95 -26.34 23.93
CA LEU A 27 28.41 -25.98 22.62
C LEU A 27 26.87 -25.91 22.54
N LEU A 28 26.17 -26.00 23.68
CA LEU A 28 24.72 -25.81 23.80
C LEU A 28 24.37 -25.08 25.09
N THR A 29 25.04 -23.95 25.36
CA THR A 29 24.55 -22.96 26.31
C THR A 29 23.67 -21.96 25.58
N GLU A 30 22.44 -21.82 26.06
CA GLU A 30 21.53 -20.71 25.82
C GLU A 30 22.30 -19.41 25.53
N GLN A 31 22.26 -18.95 24.28
CA GLN A 31 22.33 -17.52 24.06
C GLN A 31 20.98 -16.94 24.47
N ALA A 32 20.80 -16.77 25.79
CA ALA A 32 20.00 -15.66 26.28
C ALA A 32 20.51 -14.42 25.54
N SER A 33 19.66 -13.85 24.69
CA SER A 33 20.12 -12.88 23.71
C SER A 33 20.74 -11.66 24.42
N PRO A 34 21.90 -11.16 23.98
CA PRO A 34 22.54 -9.98 24.57
C PRO A 34 21.88 -8.67 24.07
N TRP A 35 20.55 -8.62 23.94
CA TRP A 35 19.83 -7.41 23.53
C TRP A 35 19.67 -6.50 24.74
N SER A 36 20.68 -5.63 24.91
CA SER A 36 20.96 -4.87 26.11
C SER A 36 19.97 -3.73 26.36
N GLN A 37 19.93 -3.21 27.59
CA GLN A 37 19.19 -2.01 28.00
C GLN A 37 19.32 -0.79 27.07
N SER A 38 20.33 -0.77 26.17
CA SER A 38 20.51 0.24 25.11
C SER A 38 19.27 0.46 24.24
N ASP A 39 18.62 -0.62 23.80
CA ASP A 39 17.56 -0.52 22.79
C ASP A 39 16.25 0.00 23.41
N MET A 40 15.93 -0.43 24.63
CA MET A 40 14.81 0.12 25.40
C MET A 40 15.01 1.61 25.72
N SER A 41 16.23 2.02 26.07
CA SER A 41 16.55 3.44 26.29
C SER A 41 16.35 4.28 25.01
N SER A 42 16.58 3.68 23.83
CA SER A 42 16.43 4.35 22.53
C SER A 42 14.96 4.50 22.08
N LEU A 43 14.11 3.50 22.32
CA LEU A 43 12.66 3.60 22.05
C LEU A 43 11.99 4.61 22.99
N GLN A 44 12.44 4.67 24.25
CA GLN A 44 11.99 5.69 25.20
C GLN A 44 12.41 7.11 24.76
N ALA A 45 13.59 7.24 24.17
CA ALA A 45 14.05 8.50 23.57
C ALA A 45 13.22 8.93 22.36
N LEU A 46 12.64 8.00 21.58
CA LEU A 46 11.70 8.35 20.50
C LEU A 46 10.42 8.99 21.06
N CYS A 47 9.88 8.46 22.16
CA CYS A 47 8.68 8.96 22.82
C CYS A 47 8.91 10.25 23.63
N SER A 48 10.18 10.67 23.81
CA SER A 48 10.54 11.88 24.58
C SER A 48 10.47 13.19 23.77
N GLY A 49 10.10 13.12 22.49
CA GLY A 49 10.00 14.29 21.61
C GLY A 49 11.34 14.71 21.00
N LEU A 50 11.49 16.01 20.72
CA LEU A 50 12.74 16.50 20.17
C LEU A 50 13.79 16.78 21.26
N PRO A 51 15.01 16.25 21.10
CA PRO A 51 16.15 16.75 21.85
C PRO A 51 16.46 18.18 21.38
N LEU A 52 16.15 19.17 22.20
CA LEU A 52 16.46 20.58 21.92
C LEU A 52 17.59 21.12 22.80
N ARG A 53 17.85 20.47 23.94
CA ARG A 53 18.82 20.91 24.95
C ARG A 53 19.49 19.68 25.59
N PRO A 54 20.76 19.37 25.23
CA PRO A 54 21.50 19.95 24.11
C PRO A 54 20.87 19.57 22.76
N LEU A 55 21.15 20.34 21.72
CA LEU A 55 20.83 19.93 20.35
C LEU A 55 21.69 18.72 19.95
N PRO A 56 21.15 17.74 19.22
CA PRO A 56 21.95 16.66 18.63
C PRO A 56 23.00 17.22 17.70
N GLU A 57 24.10 16.49 17.53
CA GLU A 57 25.09 16.79 16.49
C GLU A 57 24.47 16.77 15.09
N ASN A 58 24.85 17.71 14.23
CA ASN A 58 24.47 17.66 12.83
C ASN A 58 25.40 16.71 12.08
N ARG A 59 24.88 15.52 11.77
CA ARG A 59 25.62 14.47 11.06
C ARG A 59 25.49 14.54 9.54
N GLY A 60 24.67 15.46 9.03
CA GLY A 60 24.33 15.53 7.61
C GLY A 60 23.77 14.21 7.06
N ARG A 61 23.95 14.01 5.75
CA ARG A 61 23.58 12.77 5.06
C ARG A 61 24.54 11.64 5.39
N TRP A 62 24.02 10.46 5.73
CA TRP A 62 24.88 9.30 5.93
C TRP A 62 25.59 8.83 4.65
N PRO A 63 26.93 8.70 4.66
CA PRO A 63 27.67 8.15 3.55
C PRO A 63 27.39 6.65 3.38
N GLY A 64 27.42 6.16 2.14
CA GLY A 64 27.24 4.73 1.83
C GLY A 64 25.79 4.23 1.82
N VAL A 65 24.80 5.09 2.09
CA VAL A 65 23.39 4.79 1.87
C VAL A 65 22.90 5.57 0.63
N PRO A 66 22.10 4.98 -0.27
CA PRO A 66 21.51 5.72 -1.39
C PRO A 66 20.77 6.97 -0.92
N HIS A 67 20.70 8.05 -1.70
CA HIS A 67 19.99 9.30 -1.35
C HIS A 67 18.93 9.68 -2.39
N ALA A 68 17.91 10.43 -1.98
CA ALA A 68 16.81 10.86 -2.82
C ALA A 68 17.37 11.83 -3.85
N PRO A 69 16.89 11.78 -5.11
CA PRO A 69 17.29 12.74 -6.12
C PRO A 69 17.11 14.16 -5.61
N VAL A 70 18.07 15.04 -5.92
CA VAL A 70 17.98 16.47 -5.61
C VAL A 70 16.76 17.03 -6.33
N ARG A 71 15.93 17.79 -5.60
CA ARG A 71 14.74 18.43 -6.17
C ARG A 71 15.05 19.84 -6.66
N THR A 72 14.37 20.27 -7.71
CA THR A 72 14.43 21.64 -8.24
C THR A 72 13.03 22.26 -8.28
N PRO A 73 12.45 22.62 -7.12
CA PRO A 73 11.06 23.07 -7.01
C PRO A 73 10.77 24.42 -7.71
N GLY A 74 11.81 25.16 -8.12
CA GLY A 74 11.66 26.47 -8.76
C GLY A 74 11.00 27.50 -7.85
N LEU A 75 11.37 27.52 -6.56
CA LEU A 75 10.85 28.48 -5.59
C LEU A 75 11.33 29.90 -5.93
N SER A 76 10.42 30.86 -5.86
CA SER A 76 10.76 32.28 -5.82
C SER A 76 11.46 32.66 -4.50
N PRO A 77 12.19 33.79 -4.44
CA PRO A 77 12.82 34.24 -3.20
C PRO A 77 11.84 34.39 -2.02
N ALA A 78 10.58 34.74 -2.30
CA ALA A 78 9.54 34.82 -1.28
C ALA A 78 9.12 33.43 -0.79
N GLU A 79 9.03 32.44 -1.67
CA GLU A 79 8.70 31.06 -1.33
C GLU A 79 9.84 30.35 -0.59
N GLU A 80 11.11 30.65 -0.90
CA GLU A 80 12.26 30.16 -0.13
C GLU A 80 12.24 30.69 1.31
N GLN A 81 11.99 31.99 1.48
CA GLN A 81 11.81 32.57 2.81
C GLN A 81 10.63 31.94 3.56
N LEU A 82 9.53 31.65 2.85
CA LEU A 82 8.37 30.99 3.44
C LEU A 82 8.72 29.54 3.86
N ALA A 83 9.46 28.80 3.04
CA ALA A 83 9.94 27.46 3.36
C ALA A 83 10.76 27.46 4.67
N LEU A 84 11.69 28.41 4.81
CA LEU A 84 12.48 28.58 6.02
C LEU A 84 11.62 28.96 7.23
N ARG A 85 10.71 29.92 7.09
CA ARG A 85 9.77 30.28 8.17
C ARG A 85 8.93 29.08 8.60
N ASN A 86 8.48 28.27 7.64
CA ASN A 86 7.71 27.06 7.91
C ASN A 86 8.52 25.98 8.63
N ALA A 87 9.80 25.82 8.29
CA ALA A 87 10.73 24.93 8.99
C ALA A 87 11.07 25.43 10.40
N LEU A 88 11.31 26.72 10.56
CA LEU A 88 11.72 27.31 11.84
C LEU A 88 10.59 27.42 12.85
N ARG A 89 9.32 27.51 12.41
CA ARG A 89 8.13 27.56 13.29
C ARG A 89 8.07 26.41 14.31
N TYR A 90 8.80 25.35 14.01
CA TYR A 90 8.90 24.21 14.87
C TYR A 90 9.75 24.56 16.11
N PHE A 91 10.86 25.24 15.96
CA PHE A 91 11.85 25.36 17.01
C PHE A 91 11.61 26.59 17.91
N PRO A 92 11.90 26.54 19.21
CA PRO A 92 11.96 27.71 20.07
C PRO A 92 12.90 28.80 19.51
N PRO A 93 12.60 30.10 19.70
CA PRO A 93 13.38 31.19 19.10
C PRO A 93 14.89 31.15 19.41
N ASP A 94 15.27 30.69 20.59
CA ASP A 94 16.66 30.62 21.07
C ASP A 94 17.56 29.69 20.24
N ILE A 95 16.99 28.76 19.48
CA ILE A 95 17.74 27.85 18.60
C ILE A 95 17.48 28.09 17.11
N GLN A 96 16.56 29.00 16.76
CA GLN A 96 16.23 29.28 15.35
C GLN A 96 17.41 29.92 14.62
N GLU A 97 18.18 30.77 15.27
CA GLU A 97 19.36 31.42 14.69
C GLU A 97 20.41 30.40 14.23
N LEU A 98 20.57 29.30 14.98
CA LEU A 98 21.47 28.21 14.63
C LEU A 98 20.92 27.32 13.51
N LEU A 99 19.62 27.02 13.52
CA LEU A 99 18.98 26.11 12.57
C LEU A 99 18.66 26.75 11.21
N ALA A 100 18.45 28.07 11.17
CA ALA A 100 18.13 28.79 9.94
C ALA A 100 19.16 28.60 8.82
N PRO A 101 20.49 28.79 9.05
CA PRO A 101 21.48 28.56 7.99
C PRO A 101 21.56 27.08 7.58
N GLU A 102 21.39 26.14 8.52
CA GLU A 102 21.37 24.70 8.25
C GLU A 102 20.20 24.33 7.32
N PHE A 103 18.98 24.78 7.64
CA PHE A 103 17.82 24.53 6.80
C PHE A 103 17.92 25.23 5.44
N ALA A 104 18.51 26.43 5.39
CA ALA A 104 18.76 27.11 4.12
C ALA A 104 19.79 26.38 3.26
N GLN A 105 20.76 25.69 3.89
CA GLN A 105 21.71 24.85 3.20
C GLN A 105 21.02 23.58 2.66
N GLU A 106 20.21 22.90 3.47
CA GLU A 106 19.45 21.73 3.01
C GLU A 106 18.52 22.08 1.83
N LEU A 107 17.79 23.20 1.92
CA LEU A 107 16.91 23.64 0.83
C LEU A 107 17.69 23.88 -0.47
N ARG A 108 18.88 24.47 -0.40
CA ARG A 108 19.74 24.73 -1.57
C ARG A 108 20.38 23.48 -2.14
N LEU A 109 20.86 22.58 -1.29
CA LEU A 109 21.57 21.37 -1.72
C LEU A 109 20.63 20.28 -2.21
N TYR A 110 19.44 20.19 -1.61
CA TYR A 110 18.56 19.03 -1.77
C TYR A 110 17.16 19.39 -2.30
N GLY A 111 16.85 20.68 -2.42
CA GLY A 111 15.54 21.17 -2.84
C GLY A 111 14.44 20.99 -1.79
N HIS A 112 14.79 20.62 -0.56
CA HIS A 112 13.87 20.41 0.55
C HIS A 112 14.59 20.48 1.90
N ILE A 113 13.85 20.79 2.97
CA ILE A 113 14.35 20.86 4.36
C ILE A 113 13.96 19.56 5.07
N TYR A 114 14.92 18.66 5.19
CA TYR A 114 14.83 17.32 5.75
C TYR A 114 15.00 17.34 7.29
N MET A 115 15.82 18.25 7.81
CA MET A 115 16.23 18.37 9.21
C MET A 115 17.02 17.15 9.70
N TYR A 116 18.07 16.79 8.96
CA TYR A 116 18.89 15.59 9.18
C TYR A 116 19.44 15.47 10.60
N ARG A 117 19.75 16.61 11.24
CA ARG A 117 20.20 16.68 12.64
C ARG A 117 19.33 15.89 13.62
N PHE A 118 18.02 15.82 13.39
CA PHE A 118 17.10 15.23 14.36
C PHE A 118 16.92 13.72 14.19
N CYS A 119 17.66 13.08 13.28
CA CYS A 119 17.55 11.67 12.99
C CYS A 119 17.85 10.85 14.25
N PRO A 120 16.96 9.92 14.65
CA PRO A 120 17.30 8.91 15.63
C PRO A 120 18.58 8.18 15.23
N ASP A 121 19.49 8.12 16.19
CA ASP A 121 20.67 7.27 16.10
C ASP A 121 20.31 5.86 16.59
N MET A 122 19.40 5.22 15.86
CA MET A 122 18.97 3.86 16.18
C MET A 122 18.59 3.10 14.91
N GLU A 123 18.53 1.78 15.03
CA GLU A 123 18.01 0.95 13.97
C GLU A 123 16.49 1.16 13.82
N MET A 124 16.11 1.78 12.72
CA MET A 124 14.71 1.91 12.33
C MET A 124 14.23 0.55 11.84
N ARG A 125 13.41 -0.13 12.62
CA ARG A 125 12.72 -1.37 12.27
C ARG A 125 11.51 -1.58 13.17
N ALA A 126 10.62 -2.50 12.82
CA ALA A 126 9.55 -2.88 13.73
C ALA A 126 10.12 -3.64 14.95
N TYR A 127 9.72 -3.23 16.15
CA TYR A 127 10.04 -3.92 17.40
C TYR A 127 8.78 -4.61 17.94
N PRO A 128 8.91 -5.67 18.76
CA PRO A 128 7.77 -6.27 19.44
C PRO A 128 6.94 -5.20 20.17
N VAL A 129 5.61 -5.28 20.04
CA VAL A 129 4.70 -4.19 20.44
C VAL A 129 4.86 -3.76 21.91
N GLU A 130 5.21 -4.70 22.78
CA GLU A 130 5.39 -4.49 24.21
C GLU A 130 6.62 -3.64 24.56
N GLN A 131 7.59 -3.51 23.64
CA GLN A 131 8.79 -2.70 23.84
C GLN A 131 8.54 -1.21 23.63
N TYR A 132 7.41 -0.85 23.01
CA TYR A 132 7.06 0.54 22.79
C TYR A 132 6.52 1.18 24.07
N PRO A 133 7.10 2.30 24.55
CA PRO A 133 6.65 2.97 25.78
C PRO A 133 5.42 3.85 25.51
N CYS A 134 4.36 3.21 25.03
CA CYS A 134 3.06 3.80 24.76
C CYS A 134 2.06 3.47 25.87
N ARG A 135 1.11 4.38 26.10
CA ARG A 135 0.03 4.18 27.08
C ARG A 135 -1.04 3.19 26.62
N THR A 136 -1.30 3.11 25.32
CA THR A 136 -2.26 2.14 24.75
C THR A 136 -1.58 1.20 23.77
N ARG A 137 -2.13 -0.01 23.66
CA ARG A 137 -1.73 -1.01 22.65
C ARG A 137 -1.97 -0.50 21.24
N ALA A 138 -3.06 0.25 21.02
CA ALA A 138 -3.35 0.88 19.74
C ALA A 138 -2.24 1.85 19.30
N ALA A 139 -1.74 2.69 20.21
CA ALA A 139 -0.65 3.61 19.95
C ALA A 139 0.66 2.86 19.65
N ALA A 140 0.96 1.83 20.46
CA ALA A 140 2.12 0.97 20.27
C ALA A 140 2.09 0.27 18.90
N ALA A 141 0.92 -0.25 18.49
CA ALA A 141 0.73 -0.86 17.18
C ALA A 141 0.92 0.15 16.03
N ILE A 142 0.40 1.38 16.15
CA ILE A 142 0.68 2.43 15.14
C ILE A 142 2.19 2.71 15.06
N MET A 143 2.90 2.77 16.19
CA MET A 143 4.36 2.97 16.18
C MET A 143 5.11 1.79 15.57
N HIS A 144 4.71 0.55 15.86
CA HIS A 144 5.24 -0.66 15.22
C HIS A 144 5.13 -0.54 13.70
N MET A 145 3.94 -0.19 13.22
CA MET A 145 3.63 -0.05 11.80
C MET A 145 4.38 1.11 11.13
N VAL A 146 4.49 2.25 11.83
CA VAL A 146 5.32 3.37 11.41
C VAL A 146 6.76 2.90 11.28
N MET A 147 7.35 2.26 12.29
CA MET A 147 8.75 1.84 12.21
C MET A 147 9.00 0.76 11.17
N ASN A 148 8.04 -0.15 10.93
CA ASN A 148 8.12 -1.12 9.85
C ASN A 148 8.27 -0.47 8.48
N ASN A 149 7.45 0.55 8.19
CA ASN A 149 7.52 1.25 6.91
C ASN A 149 8.91 1.89 6.65
N LEU A 150 9.71 2.07 7.70
CA LEU A 150 10.98 2.81 7.73
C LEU A 150 12.19 1.91 7.90
N ASP A 151 11.92 0.63 8.07
CA ASP A 151 12.92 -0.42 8.04
C ASP A 151 13.68 -0.36 6.71
N PRO A 152 15.02 -0.24 6.71
CA PRO A 152 15.82 -0.25 5.50
C PRO A 152 15.62 -1.49 4.63
N ALA A 153 15.25 -2.63 5.22
CA ALA A 153 14.92 -3.84 4.48
C ALA A 153 13.58 -3.70 3.75
N VAL A 154 12.62 -2.98 4.34
CA VAL A 154 11.27 -2.79 3.79
C VAL A 154 11.22 -1.62 2.82
N ALA A 155 11.78 -0.47 3.20
CA ALA A 155 11.78 0.76 2.44
C ALA A 155 12.76 0.69 1.26
N GLN A 156 12.24 0.76 0.03
CA GLN A 156 13.11 0.84 -1.14
C GLN A 156 13.76 2.23 -1.25
N VAL A 157 15.08 2.26 -0.99
CA VAL A 157 16.07 3.30 -1.32
C VAL A 157 15.76 4.66 -0.67
N THR A 158 16.42 5.00 0.45
CA THR A 158 17.42 6.10 0.60
C THR A 158 17.66 6.48 2.09
N ALA A 159 18.80 7.08 2.46
CA ALA A 159 19.11 7.51 3.82
C ALA A 159 18.14 8.59 4.32
N GLU A 160 17.56 9.41 3.44
CA GLU A 160 16.47 10.30 3.85
C GLU A 160 15.22 9.55 4.30
N LYS A 161 15.00 8.30 3.84
CA LYS A 161 13.92 7.44 4.33
C LYS A 161 14.30 6.75 5.65
N ARG A 162 15.58 6.38 5.81
CA ARG A 162 16.18 5.89 7.08
C ARG A 162 16.10 6.96 8.17
N GLU A 163 16.25 8.22 7.78
CA GLU A 163 16.32 9.35 8.69
C GLU A 163 14.94 9.94 8.98
N LEU A 164 14.03 10.00 8.01
CA LEU A 164 12.81 10.80 8.16
C LEU A 164 11.54 10.01 8.17
N GLY A 165 11.59 8.71 8.08
CA GLY A 165 10.44 7.92 8.38
C GLY A 165 9.25 8.08 7.42
N LEU A 166 9.46 8.41 6.15
CA LEU A 166 8.36 8.39 5.21
C LEU A 166 8.57 7.53 4.04
N GLY A 167 7.43 6.92 3.74
CA GLY A 167 6.84 6.83 2.44
C GLY A 167 7.73 6.07 1.52
N GLN A 168 7.23 4.97 1.04
CA GLN A 168 7.97 4.21 0.08
C GLN A 168 7.88 4.85 -1.28
N ARG A 169 8.94 4.63 -2.09
CA ARG A 169 8.65 4.23 -3.46
C ARG A 169 7.84 2.94 -3.27
N CYS A 170 6.52 3.05 -3.25
CA CYS A 170 5.76 2.04 -3.95
C CYS A 170 6.19 2.32 -5.41
N PRO A 171 6.96 1.44 -6.02
CA PRO A 171 7.73 1.69 -7.24
C PRO A 171 6.84 1.70 -8.50
N VAL A 172 5.76 2.46 -8.41
CA VAL A 172 5.48 3.47 -9.41
C VAL A 172 6.72 4.36 -9.36
N GLU A 173 7.64 4.33 -10.34
CA GLU A 173 8.81 5.25 -10.36
C GLU A 173 8.34 6.69 -10.64
N THR A 174 7.40 7.20 -9.85
CA THR A 174 7.05 8.60 -9.91
C THR A 174 8.30 9.32 -9.47
N HIS A 175 8.67 10.36 -10.21
CA HIS A 175 9.59 11.38 -9.70
C HIS A 175 9.02 12.23 -8.59
N PHE A 176 7.94 11.76 -7.99
CA PHE A 176 7.61 12.09 -6.64
C PHE A 176 8.30 11.06 -5.75
N PRO A 177 9.51 11.34 -5.23
CA PRO A 177 9.89 10.69 -4.00
C PRO A 177 8.71 10.89 -3.02
N PRO A 178 8.20 9.84 -2.38
CA PRO A 178 7.45 9.99 -1.14
C PRO A 178 8.12 11.08 -0.32
N GLY A 179 7.35 12.10 0.06
CA GLY A 179 7.94 13.26 0.67
C GLY A 179 8.71 12.86 1.93
N ALA A 180 9.88 13.42 2.15
CA ALA A 180 10.55 13.28 3.42
C ALA A 180 9.77 13.99 4.53
N CYS A 181 10.03 13.59 5.77
CA CYS A 181 9.60 14.36 6.92
C CYS A 181 10.56 15.53 7.03
N ASP A 182 10.14 16.57 7.73
CA ASP A 182 10.78 16.94 8.99
C ASP A 182 10.72 15.89 10.13
N LEU A 183 11.89 15.46 10.60
CA LEU A 183 12.14 14.45 11.63
C LEU A 183 11.47 14.77 12.97
N ARG A 184 11.24 16.06 13.20
CA ARG A 184 10.46 16.55 14.32
C ARG A 184 9.01 16.13 14.27
N ARG A 185 8.35 16.17 13.12
CA ARG A 185 6.91 15.84 13.04
C ARG A 185 6.67 14.38 13.43
N LYS A 186 7.68 13.53 13.24
CA LYS A 186 7.70 12.16 13.74
C LYS A 186 7.93 12.05 15.22
N ARG A 187 9.03 12.60 15.74
CA ARG A 187 9.29 12.56 17.18
C ARG A 187 8.18 13.25 17.98
N ALA A 188 7.60 14.34 17.47
CA ALA A 188 6.43 14.99 18.08
C ALA A 188 5.16 14.12 17.99
N GLY A 189 4.98 13.39 16.89
CA GLY A 189 3.90 12.43 16.75
C GLY A 189 4.06 11.20 17.64
N VAL A 190 5.26 10.65 17.72
CA VAL A 190 5.67 9.54 18.57
C VAL A 190 5.61 9.93 20.05
N GLN A 191 5.99 11.18 20.39
CA GLN A 191 5.75 11.76 21.71
C GLN A 191 4.25 11.87 22.01
N GLN A 192 3.42 12.32 21.06
CA GLN A 192 1.96 12.40 21.25
C GLN A 192 1.32 11.01 21.45
N LEU A 193 1.72 10.00 20.68
CA LEU A 193 1.31 8.61 20.84
C LEU A 193 1.78 8.03 22.18
N GLY A 194 2.99 8.38 22.62
CA GLY A 194 3.56 7.96 23.91
C GLY A 194 2.94 8.67 25.13
N SER A 195 2.37 9.87 24.97
CA SER A 195 1.94 10.72 26.11
C SER A 195 0.44 10.97 26.25
N VAL A 196 -0.41 10.76 25.23
CA VAL A 196 -1.78 11.36 25.24
C VAL A 196 -2.94 10.41 24.90
N LEU A 197 -2.73 9.17 24.47
CA LEU A 197 -3.85 8.24 24.32
C LEU A 197 -4.07 7.56 25.68
N ALA A 198 -5.06 8.00 26.44
CA ALA A 198 -5.64 7.24 27.54
C ALA A 198 -7.01 6.75 27.04
N ASP A 199 -7.27 5.45 27.13
CA ASP A 199 -8.63 4.94 27.07
C ASP A 199 -9.25 5.34 28.42
N ASP A 200 -9.99 6.45 28.40
CA ASP A 200 -10.81 7.02 29.48
C ASP A 200 -10.38 6.72 30.94
N ASP A 201 -9.78 7.72 31.60
CA ASP A 201 -9.63 7.79 33.05
C ASP A 201 -11.02 7.78 33.72
N LEU A 202 -11.40 6.65 34.33
CA LEU A 202 -12.44 6.64 35.37
C LEU A 202 -11.77 6.70 36.75
N PRO A 203 -12.00 7.76 37.57
CA PRO A 203 -11.67 7.69 38.98
C PRO A 203 -12.60 6.67 39.65
N GLY A 204 -12.02 5.77 40.43
CA GLY A 204 -12.75 4.74 41.18
C GLY A 204 -13.89 5.37 41.99
N THR A 205 -15.11 4.90 41.77
CA THR A 205 -16.25 5.20 42.63
C THR A 205 -16.49 4.00 43.53
N ASP A 206 -16.32 4.25 44.82
CA ASP A 206 -16.70 3.40 45.94
C ASP A 206 -18.03 2.66 45.72
N ASP A 207 -18.01 1.37 46.04
CA ASP A 207 -19.16 0.54 46.35
C ASP A 207 -20.02 1.19 47.44
N ARG A 208 -21.20 1.73 47.06
CA ARG A 208 -22.42 1.72 47.91
C ARG A 208 -23.66 1.63 47.02
N GLY A 209 -24.42 0.55 47.22
CA GLY A 209 -25.55 0.18 46.39
C GLY A 209 -26.79 1.07 46.49
N ALA A 210 -27.60 1.00 45.44
CA ALA A 210 -29.04 1.23 45.48
C ALA A 210 -29.73 0.53 44.30
N ASP A 211 -30.90 -0.03 44.62
CA ASP A 211 -31.82 -0.95 43.92
C ASP A 211 -32.39 -0.44 42.57
N PRO A 212 -32.88 -1.31 41.65
CA PRO A 212 -33.40 -0.92 40.33
C PRO A 212 -34.92 -0.72 40.34
N GLY A 213 -35.39 0.39 39.77
CA GLY A 213 -36.83 0.66 39.61
C GLY A 213 -37.16 1.41 38.32
N HIS A 214 -37.87 0.70 37.43
CA HIS A 214 -38.83 1.17 36.41
C HIS A 214 -38.58 2.46 35.61
N VAL A 215 -38.47 2.33 34.29
CA VAL A 215 -39.00 3.34 33.35
C VAL A 215 -39.71 2.67 32.16
N GLN A 216 -40.99 3.00 32.00
CA GLN A 216 -41.89 2.62 30.92
C GLN A 216 -41.64 3.42 29.63
N ARG A 217 -41.96 2.81 28.49
CA ARG A 217 -42.03 3.44 27.16
C ARG A 217 -43.33 4.23 26.95
N ALA A 218 -43.26 5.36 26.24
CA ALA A 218 -44.39 5.96 25.51
C ALA A 218 -43.88 6.82 24.31
N PRO A 219 -44.71 7.07 23.26
CA PRO A 219 -44.26 7.12 21.86
C PRO A 219 -44.21 8.53 21.20
N ALA A 220 -43.76 8.52 19.94
CA ALA A 220 -43.51 9.65 19.04
C ALA A 220 -44.77 10.41 18.55
N GLY A 221 -44.59 11.72 18.29
CA GLY A 221 -45.54 12.61 17.59
C GLY A 221 -44.81 13.70 16.78
N PRO A 222 -45.43 14.31 15.76
CA PRO A 222 -44.73 14.87 14.59
C PRO A 222 -44.39 16.39 14.68
N LEU A 223 -43.43 16.78 13.82
CA LEU A 223 -42.89 18.12 13.56
C LEU A 223 -43.94 19.17 13.11
N PRO A 224 -43.71 20.46 13.41
CA PRO A 224 -44.20 21.54 12.57
C PRO A 224 -43.09 22.47 12.00
N GLN A 225 -43.50 23.14 10.93
CA GLN A 225 -42.75 23.87 9.91
C GLN A 225 -42.14 25.22 10.37
N GLN A 226 -41.10 25.66 9.65
CA GLN A 226 -40.49 27.00 9.74
C GLN A 226 -41.45 28.14 9.36
N PRO A 227 -41.14 29.37 9.80
CA PRO A 227 -41.29 30.54 8.94
C PRO A 227 -40.01 31.39 8.81
N ARG A 228 -40.01 32.15 7.71
CA ARG A 228 -38.97 33.02 7.11
C ARG A 228 -38.54 34.19 8.02
N GLY A 229 -37.31 34.70 7.80
CA GLY A 229 -36.70 35.87 8.48
C GLY A 229 -37.41 37.23 8.23
N PRO A 230 -36.83 38.41 8.58
CA PRO A 230 -35.45 38.77 8.21
C PRO A 230 -34.71 39.82 9.11
N LYS A 231 -33.50 40.19 8.65
CA LYS A 231 -32.75 41.47 8.76
C LYS A 231 -31.75 41.74 9.91
N ALA A 232 -30.62 42.25 9.41
CA ALA A 232 -29.39 42.79 10.00
C ALA A 232 -29.55 43.85 11.11
N GLY A 233 -28.54 43.91 11.98
CA GLY A 233 -28.23 45.04 12.85
C GLY A 233 -26.79 44.96 13.38
N HIS A 234 -25.94 45.90 12.95
CA HIS A 234 -24.65 46.23 13.58
C HIS A 234 -24.86 46.87 14.96
N LEU A 235 -23.99 46.57 15.93
CA LEU A 235 -23.46 47.50 16.97
C LEU A 235 -22.46 46.71 17.84
N GLN A 236 -21.15 46.94 17.70
CA GLN A 236 -20.31 47.98 18.35
C GLN A 236 -19.93 47.63 19.80
N ARG A 237 -18.63 47.77 20.05
CA ARG A 237 -17.89 47.46 21.28
C ARG A 237 -18.24 48.45 22.39
N ASP A 238 -18.31 47.96 23.62
CA ASP A 238 -17.97 48.74 24.81
C ASP A 238 -17.01 47.96 25.71
N GLY A 239 -15.96 48.65 26.14
CA GLY A 239 -14.93 48.16 27.05
C GLY A 239 -15.26 48.51 28.50
N GLY A 240 -14.89 47.61 29.41
CA GLY A 240 -14.95 47.85 30.85
C GLY A 240 -13.91 47.00 31.56
N SER A 241 -12.76 47.60 31.88
CA SER A 241 -11.70 47.01 32.69
C SER A 241 -12.03 47.09 34.18
N ARG A 242 -11.98 45.97 34.89
CA ARG A 242 -11.63 45.90 36.32
C ARG A 242 -10.78 44.66 36.57
N GLY A 243 -9.57 44.89 37.09
CA GLY A 243 -8.64 43.83 37.49
C GLY A 243 -8.91 43.32 38.90
N SER A 244 -8.66 42.05 39.15
CA SER A 244 -7.48 41.57 39.89
C SER A 244 -7.72 40.19 40.54
N ARG A 245 -6.77 39.29 40.23
CA ARG A 245 -6.17 38.21 41.04
C ARG A 245 -7.08 37.24 41.82
N GLY A 246 -6.98 35.96 41.45
CA GLY A 246 -7.24 34.86 42.38
C GLY A 246 -7.30 33.48 41.73
N ALA A 247 -6.28 32.66 42.01
CA ALA A 247 -6.26 31.19 41.99
C ALA A 247 -6.46 30.45 40.66
N GLY A 248 -5.38 29.77 40.23
CA GLY A 248 -5.44 28.70 39.26
C GLY A 248 -6.21 27.50 39.80
N ALA A 249 -7.13 27.02 38.98
CA ALA A 249 -7.64 25.66 39.00
C ALA A 249 -7.89 25.28 37.53
N PRO A 250 -7.19 24.27 36.96
CA PRO A 250 -7.56 23.77 35.65
C PRO A 250 -8.92 23.08 35.77
N ARG A 251 -9.95 23.67 35.15
CA ARG A 251 -11.24 22.99 34.92
C ARG A 251 -11.08 21.92 33.82
N PRO A 252 -11.89 20.85 33.86
CA PRO A 252 -11.59 19.58 33.23
C PRO A 252 -11.75 19.59 31.71
N LEU A 253 -11.11 18.59 31.10
CA LEU A 253 -11.22 18.14 29.71
C LEU A 253 -12.68 18.11 29.22
N THR A 254 -12.91 18.48 27.96
CA THR A 254 -14.20 18.22 27.32
C THR A 254 -14.35 16.72 27.05
N PRO A 255 -15.36 16.04 27.60
CA PRO A 255 -15.66 14.66 27.25
C PRO A 255 -16.13 14.57 25.80
N HIS A 256 -15.68 13.55 25.07
CA HIS A 256 -16.52 12.99 24.01
C HIS A 256 -17.71 12.34 24.71
N SER A 257 -18.81 13.07 24.87
CA SER A 257 -19.95 12.58 25.62
C SER A 257 -20.74 11.56 24.81
N GLY A 258 -20.85 10.33 25.35
CA GLY A 258 -22.14 9.63 25.41
C GLY A 258 -22.27 8.33 24.61
N GLY A 259 -21.49 7.29 24.97
CA GLY A 259 -21.68 5.92 24.50
C GLY A 259 -20.35 5.20 24.32
N PRO A 260 -20.23 3.89 24.62
CA PRO A 260 -18.96 3.18 24.52
C PRO A 260 -18.45 3.19 23.06
N GLY A 261 -17.23 3.69 22.87
CA GLY A 261 -16.31 3.40 21.76
C GLY A 261 -16.79 3.62 20.33
N VAL A 262 -16.56 4.81 19.73
CA VAL A 262 -16.86 5.02 18.29
C VAL A 262 -15.85 5.90 17.52
N ALA A 263 -15.02 6.72 18.18
CA ALA A 263 -14.09 7.61 17.46
C ALA A 263 -12.69 6.99 17.33
N PRO A 264 -12.02 7.11 16.16
CA PRO A 264 -10.68 6.59 15.98
C PRO A 264 -9.70 7.42 16.81
N PRO A 265 -8.75 6.79 17.54
CA PRO A 265 -7.73 7.52 18.31
C PRO A 265 -6.79 8.35 17.41
N SER A 266 -6.77 8.10 16.10
CA SER A 266 -6.05 8.94 15.13
C SER A 266 -6.72 9.01 13.75
N SER A 267 -6.77 10.21 13.17
CA SER A 267 -7.11 10.44 11.76
C SER A 267 -5.90 11.02 11.04
N VAL A 268 -5.54 10.42 9.90
CA VAL A 268 -4.34 10.76 9.13
C VAL A 268 -4.72 11.21 7.70
N PRO A 269 -5.34 12.39 7.53
CA PRO A 269 -5.47 12.96 6.18
C PRO A 269 -4.08 13.36 5.68
N LEU A 270 -3.67 12.82 4.52
CA LEU A 270 -2.39 13.17 3.89
C LEU A 270 -2.64 13.94 2.60
N PHE A 271 -2.29 15.23 2.64
CA PHE A 271 -2.28 16.20 1.54
C PHE A 271 -3.51 16.14 0.63
N GLN A 272 -4.62 16.67 1.14
CA GLN A 272 -5.72 17.09 0.30
C GLN A 272 -5.46 18.53 -0.16
N VAL A 273 -5.69 18.79 -1.45
CA VAL A 273 -5.60 20.11 -2.06
C VAL A 273 -6.93 20.45 -2.69
N ILE A 274 -7.20 21.75 -2.77
CA ILE A 274 -8.30 22.23 -3.61
C ILE A 274 -8.02 21.74 -5.05
N PRO A 275 -8.98 21.09 -5.74
CA PRO A 275 -8.73 20.41 -7.01
C PRO A 275 -7.97 21.23 -8.06
N ASN A 276 -8.32 22.51 -8.23
CA ASN A 276 -7.65 23.41 -9.19
C ASN A 276 -6.18 23.73 -8.87
N TYR A 277 -5.70 23.35 -7.68
CA TYR A 277 -4.32 23.49 -7.23
C TYR A 277 -3.61 22.13 -7.12
N SER A 278 -4.23 21.04 -7.59
CA SER A 278 -3.67 19.69 -7.54
C SER A 278 -2.74 19.37 -8.71
N SER A 279 -2.01 20.36 -9.21
CA SER A 279 -1.03 20.14 -10.28
C SER A 279 0.28 19.58 -9.72
N ARG A 280 1.03 18.87 -10.56
CA ARG A 280 2.37 18.36 -10.23
C ARG A 280 3.36 19.47 -9.86
N MET A 281 3.27 20.62 -10.52
CA MET A 281 4.13 21.77 -10.25
C MET A 281 3.82 22.38 -8.88
N GLU A 282 2.55 22.53 -8.55
CA GLU A 282 2.13 23.03 -7.24
C GLU A 282 2.54 22.06 -6.12
N TYR A 283 2.44 20.75 -6.36
CA TYR A 283 2.95 19.75 -5.42
C TYR A 283 4.43 19.97 -5.07
N GLU A 284 5.32 20.12 -6.06
CA GLU A 284 6.76 20.29 -5.80
C GLU A 284 7.05 21.54 -4.97
N LYS A 285 6.38 22.66 -5.27
CA LYS A 285 6.50 23.90 -4.51
C LYS A 285 6.01 23.76 -3.08
N LEU A 286 4.79 23.25 -2.90
CA LEU A 286 4.17 23.08 -1.58
C LEU A 286 4.96 22.07 -0.71
N PHE A 287 5.50 21.02 -1.35
CA PHE A 287 6.39 20.07 -0.71
C PHE A 287 7.67 20.74 -0.22
N ALA A 288 8.39 21.47 -1.08
CA ALA A 288 9.62 22.19 -0.71
C ALA A 288 9.38 23.24 0.39
N MET A 289 8.25 23.95 0.33
CA MET A 289 7.85 24.94 1.34
C MET A 289 7.39 24.33 2.67
N GLY A 290 7.16 23.02 2.75
CA GLY A 290 6.69 22.34 3.95
C GLY A 290 5.27 22.75 4.40
N VAL A 291 4.48 23.35 3.49
CA VAL A 291 3.10 23.80 3.72
C VAL A 291 2.14 22.63 3.59
N THR A 292 1.86 21.96 4.72
CA THR A 292 0.47 21.59 5.02
C THR A 292 0.13 21.80 6.48
N ILE A 293 -1.17 21.93 6.64
CA ILE A 293 -1.97 22.47 7.72
C ILE A 293 -1.90 21.56 8.96
N ARG A 294 -1.51 22.14 10.10
CA ARG A 294 -2.24 21.93 11.35
C ARG A 294 -3.42 22.89 11.26
N LEU A 295 -4.66 22.40 11.32
CA LEU A 295 -5.81 23.28 11.56
C LEU A 295 -5.59 23.88 12.94
N LYS A 296 -5.06 25.09 13.00
CA LYS A 296 -5.00 25.88 14.22
C LYS A 296 -6.41 26.43 14.40
N ARG A 297 -7.31 25.66 15.04
CA ARG A 297 -8.47 26.31 15.64
C ARG A 297 -7.92 27.14 16.80
N VAL A 298 -8.09 28.45 16.69
CA VAL A 298 -7.95 29.38 17.81
C VAL A 298 -9.14 29.11 18.72
N ALA A 299 -9.00 28.09 19.55
CA ALA A 299 -9.79 27.85 20.75
C ALA A 299 -8.92 26.96 21.64
N GLU A 300 -8.83 27.32 22.90
CA GLU A 300 -7.93 26.76 23.91
C GLU A 300 -8.09 25.23 24.02
N GLY A 301 -6.98 24.49 23.83
CA GLY A 301 -6.84 23.10 24.26
C GLY A 301 -7.54 22.00 23.44
N LEU A 302 -6.78 20.94 23.12
CA LEU A 302 -7.22 19.60 22.71
C LEU A 302 -7.99 19.40 21.38
N SER A 303 -7.20 19.09 20.34
CA SER A 303 -7.26 17.87 19.51
C SER A 303 -6.28 18.11 18.36
N ARG A 304 -5.28 17.24 18.16
CA ARG A 304 -4.18 17.49 17.20
C ARG A 304 -3.98 16.29 16.30
N SER A 305 -4.65 16.33 15.15
CA SER A 305 -4.49 15.39 14.03
C SER A 305 -3.05 15.32 13.53
N PHE A 306 -2.63 14.10 13.19
CA PHE A 306 -1.40 13.79 12.47
C PHE A 306 -1.64 14.07 11.00
N SER A 307 -1.37 15.28 10.54
CA SER A 307 -1.40 15.57 9.11
C SER A 307 -0.02 16.00 8.67
N VAL A 308 0.50 15.32 7.64
CA VAL A 308 1.85 15.55 7.14
C VAL A 308 1.86 15.72 5.61
N PRO A 309 2.49 16.77 5.08
CA PRO A 309 2.34 17.20 3.68
C PRO A 309 3.11 16.34 2.68
N ARG A 310 2.54 15.29 2.07
CA ARG A 310 3.34 14.42 1.19
C ARG A 310 2.52 13.66 0.15
N TYR A 311 3.20 13.26 -0.92
CA TYR A 311 2.79 12.10 -1.71
C TYR A 311 2.84 10.85 -0.81
N GLY A 312 1.70 10.52 -0.20
CA GLY A 312 1.56 9.38 0.70
C GLY A 312 1.42 8.04 -0.04
N GLN A 313 1.40 8.07 -1.37
CA GLN A 313 1.05 6.95 -2.24
C GLN A 313 -0.23 6.28 -1.69
N MET A 314 -0.21 4.99 -1.38
CA MET A 314 -1.29 4.23 -0.78
C MET A 314 -0.88 3.84 0.64
N THR A 315 -0.01 2.84 0.80
CA THR A 315 0.37 2.25 2.10
C THR A 315 1.56 2.92 2.78
N ALA A 316 2.25 3.77 2.02
CA ALA A 316 3.43 4.52 2.42
C ALA A 316 3.11 5.55 3.51
N GLY A 317 2.08 6.36 3.29
CA GLY A 317 1.62 7.40 4.21
C GLY A 317 0.64 6.92 5.28
N SER A 318 -0.07 5.82 5.03
CA SER A 318 -1.02 5.21 5.97
C SER A 318 -0.37 4.18 6.89
N TYR A 319 0.95 4.04 6.83
CA TYR A 319 1.77 3.19 7.69
C TYR A 319 1.36 1.71 7.64
N CYS A 320 1.14 1.14 6.46
CA CYS A 320 0.72 -0.26 6.35
C CYS A 320 1.37 -1.02 5.18
N TYR A 321 2.59 -0.63 4.82
CA TYR A 321 3.37 -1.38 3.84
C TYR A 321 4.08 -2.56 4.51
N ILE A 322 4.13 -3.70 3.81
CA ILE A 322 4.54 -5.00 4.36
C ILE A 322 5.60 -5.72 3.52
N GLY A 323 6.40 -4.94 2.80
CA GLY A 323 7.32 -5.48 1.81
C GLY A 323 6.66 -5.75 0.46
N PRO A 324 7.41 -6.36 -0.47
CA PRO A 324 6.97 -6.58 -1.84
C PRO A 324 5.91 -7.67 -2.00
N GLN A 325 5.65 -8.46 -0.97
CA GLN A 325 4.68 -9.56 -1.02
C GLN A 325 3.28 -9.11 -1.48
N GLY A 326 2.88 -7.87 -1.17
CA GLY A 326 1.62 -7.30 -1.64
C GLY A 326 1.50 -7.25 -3.16
N ILE A 327 2.59 -6.89 -3.82
CA ILE A 327 2.64 -6.77 -5.28
C ILE A 327 2.79 -8.16 -5.91
N VAL A 328 3.63 -9.04 -5.34
CA VAL A 328 3.75 -10.43 -5.81
C VAL A 328 2.39 -11.12 -5.80
N HIS A 329 1.61 -10.98 -4.72
CA HIS A 329 0.26 -11.53 -4.64
C HIS A 329 -0.68 -11.02 -5.73
N GLY A 330 -0.76 -9.69 -5.88
CA GLY A 330 -1.60 -9.07 -6.91
C GLY A 330 -1.22 -9.52 -8.32
N THR A 331 0.08 -9.71 -8.60
CA THR A 331 0.55 -10.22 -9.88
C THR A 331 0.27 -11.70 -10.09
N VAL A 332 0.38 -12.54 -9.05
CA VAL A 332 -0.05 -13.95 -9.12
C VAL A 332 -1.52 -14.04 -9.51
N LEU A 333 -2.39 -13.29 -8.83
CA LEU A 333 -3.83 -13.28 -9.15
C LEU A 333 -4.10 -12.74 -10.56
N THR A 334 -3.38 -11.69 -10.98
CA THR A 334 -3.56 -11.10 -12.31
C THR A 334 -3.22 -12.10 -13.40
N VAL A 335 -2.07 -12.78 -13.31
CA VAL A 335 -1.62 -13.73 -14.33
C VAL A 335 -2.49 -14.99 -14.34
N LEU A 336 -2.91 -15.52 -13.19
CA LEU A 336 -3.86 -16.65 -13.11
C LEU A 336 -5.19 -16.32 -13.80
N ASN A 337 -5.76 -15.16 -13.48
CA ASN A 337 -7.03 -14.74 -14.08
C ASN A 337 -6.87 -14.37 -15.57
N ALA A 338 -5.72 -13.84 -16.00
CA ALA A 338 -5.41 -13.64 -17.41
C ALA A 338 -5.36 -14.98 -18.16
N GLY A 339 -4.73 -16.00 -17.58
CA GLY A 339 -4.71 -17.37 -18.11
C GLY A 339 -6.11 -17.94 -18.31
N ARG A 340 -6.97 -17.82 -17.30
CA ARG A 340 -8.36 -18.27 -17.39
C ARG A 340 -9.18 -17.49 -18.41
N ARG A 341 -9.04 -16.17 -18.44
CA ARG A 341 -9.88 -15.29 -19.26
C ARG A 341 -9.49 -15.30 -20.73
N TYR A 342 -8.20 -15.23 -21.03
CA TYR A 342 -7.71 -15.01 -22.40
C TYR A 342 -7.20 -16.28 -23.06
N LEU A 343 -6.66 -17.23 -22.28
CA LEU A 343 -6.18 -18.50 -22.82
C LEU A 343 -7.15 -19.67 -22.54
N GLY A 344 -8.14 -19.48 -21.67
CA GLY A 344 -9.09 -20.54 -21.29
C GLY A 344 -8.47 -21.68 -20.46
N VAL A 345 -7.32 -21.44 -19.82
CA VAL A 345 -6.58 -22.47 -19.06
C VAL A 345 -6.53 -22.15 -17.56
N GLN A 346 -6.53 -23.21 -16.74
CA GLN A 346 -6.31 -23.12 -15.30
C GLN A 346 -4.83 -23.31 -14.92
N ASP A 347 -4.13 -24.15 -15.68
CA ASP A 347 -2.70 -24.42 -15.54
C ASP A 347 -1.92 -23.67 -16.63
N LEU A 348 -0.93 -22.89 -16.20
CA LEU A 348 -0.08 -22.08 -17.08
C LEU A 348 1.27 -22.74 -17.38
N ALA A 349 1.46 -24.02 -17.04
CA ALA A 349 2.64 -24.78 -17.41
C ALA A 349 2.88 -24.77 -18.93
N GLY A 350 4.06 -24.28 -19.35
CA GLY A 350 4.44 -24.11 -20.75
C GLY A 350 3.79 -22.91 -21.45
N LYS A 351 3.05 -22.06 -20.74
CA LYS A 351 2.58 -20.77 -21.24
C LYS A 351 3.62 -19.69 -20.98
N VAL A 352 3.75 -18.78 -21.93
CA VAL A 352 4.77 -17.73 -21.90
C VAL A 352 4.14 -16.38 -21.58
N PHE A 353 4.64 -15.76 -20.52
CA PHE A 353 4.30 -14.41 -20.09
C PHE A 353 5.52 -13.48 -20.28
N VAL A 354 5.40 -12.49 -21.15
CA VAL A 354 6.43 -11.47 -21.40
C VAL A 354 6.03 -10.15 -20.76
N SER A 355 6.96 -9.53 -20.04
CA SER A 355 6.77 -8.19 -19.47
C SER A 355 8.10 -7.42 -19.38
N SER A 356 8.07 -6.27 -18.72
CA SER A 356 9.18 -5.32 -18.58
C SER A 356 9.28 -4.77 -17.17
N GLY A 357 10.50 -4.34 -16.83
CA GLY A 357 10.84 -3.71 -15.56
C GLY A 357 11.14 -4.74 -14.47
N LEU A 358 12.32 -4.62 -13.86
CA LEU A 358 12.75 -5.33 -12.66
C LEU A 358 13.06 -4.36 -11.51
N GLY A 359 12.52 -3.14 -11.64
CA GLY A 359 12.45 -2.15 -10.59
C GLY A 359 11.66 -2.65 -9.38
N GLY A 360 11.27 -1.72 -8.53
CA GLY A 360 10.82 -2.06 -7.20
C GLY A 360 9.60 -3.02 -7.10
N MET A 361 8.60 -2.82 -7.97
CA MET A 361 7.26 -3.46 -8.00
C MET A 361 7.27 -4.45 -9.14
N SER A 362 7.76 -3.98 -10.29
CA SER A 362 7.87 -4.75 -11.53
C SER A 362 8.80 -5.96 -11.37
N GLY A 363 9.77 -5.91 -10.45
CA GLY A 363 10.54 -7.10 -10.03
C GLY A 363 9.69 -8.26 -9.53
N ALA A 364 8.51 -7.99 -8.96
CA ALA A 364 7.59 -9.02 -8.46
C ALA A 364 7.03 -9.92 -9.59
N GLN A 365 7.01 -9.43 -10.83
CA GLN A 365 6.52 -10.17 -12.00
C GLN A 365 7.32 -11.45 -12.24
N ALA A 366 8.65 -11.38 -12.07
CA ALA A 366 9.52 -12.54 -12.18
C ALA A 366 9.15 -13.62 -11.14
N LYS A 367 8.87 -13.21 -9.90
CA LYS A 367 8.47 -14.14 -8.84
C LYS A 367 7.05 -14.69 -9.05
N ALA A 368 6.13 -13.83 -9.50
CA ALA A 368 4.76 -14.22 -9.77
C ALA A 368 4.69 -15.27 -10.88
N ALA A 369 5.47 -15.13 -11.96
CA ALA A 369 5.54 -16.15 -13.02
C ALA A 369 5.92 -17.53 -12.46
N VAL A 370 6.88 -17.58 -11.55
CA VAL A 370 7.31 -18.83 -10.89
C VAL A 370 6.21 -19.41 -10.00
N ILE A 371 5.55 -18.59 -9.18
CA ILE A 371 4.47 -19.04 -8.28
C ILE A 371 3.28 -19.57 -9.07
N VAL A 372 2.97 -18.91 -10.19
CA VAL A 372 1.89 -19.30 -11.10
C VAL A 372 2.25 -20.54 -11.91
N GLY A 373 3.53 -20.88 -12.04
CA GLY A 373 4.01 -22.04 -12.78
C GLY A 373 4.14 -21.81 -14.29
N CYS A 374 4.28 -20.55 -14.74
CA CYS A 374 4.48 -20.22 -16.15
C CYS A 374 5.94 -19.87 -16.46
N ILE A 375 6.21 -19.64 -17.75
CA ILE A 375 7.50 -19.14 -18.23
C ILE A 375 7.41 -17.62 -18.31
N GLY A 376 8.06 -16.93 -17.38
CA GLY A 376 8.16 -15.48 -17.34
C GLY A 376 9.44 -14.98 -18.00
N VAL A 377 9.32 -14.06 -18.97
CA VAL A 377 10.46 -13.31 -19.52
C VAL A 377 10.27 -11.83 -19.20
N VAL A 378 11.23 -11.24 -18.48
CA VAL A 378 11.15 -9.83 -18.06
C VAL A 378 12.36 -9.06 -18.57
N ALA A 379 12.13 -8.08 -19.43
CA ALA A 379 13.19 -7.21 -19.94
C ALA A 379 13.50 -6.06 -18.96
N GLU A 380 14.79 -5.79 -18.74
CA GLU A 380 15.28 -4.68 -17.93
C GLU A 380 16.56 -4.09 -18.52
N VAL A 381 16.60 -2.77 -18.64
CA VAL A 381 17.73 -2.02 -19.19
C VAL A 381 18.78 -1.67 -18.13
N ASP A 382 18.39 -1.56 -16.86
CA ASP A 382 19.29 -1.33 -15.74
C ASP A 382 19.85 -2.65 -15.19
N ARG A 383 21.11 -2.93 -15.52
CA ARG A 383 21.83 -4.10 -15.02
C ARG A 383 21.79 -4.22 -13.49
N ALA A 384 21.82 -3.10 -12.76
CA ALA A 384 21.81 -3.13 -11.30
C ALA A 384 20.47 -3.62 -10.76
N ALA A 385 19.35 -3.16 -11.34
CA ALA A 385 18.02 -3.64 -10.98
C ALA A 385 17.87 -5.14 -11.28
N LEU A 386 18.29 -5.57 -12.48
CA LEU A 386 18.24 -6.95 -12.91
C LEU A 386 19.04 -7.88 -11.98
N MET A 387 20.32 -7.57 -11.75
CA MET A 387 21.19 -8.39 -10.90
C MET A 387 20.70 -8.46 -9.45
N LYS A 388 20.16 -7.35 -8.93
CA LYS A 388 19.54 -7.33 -7.61
C LYS A 388 18.39 -8.32 -7.49
N ARG A 389 17.56 -8.49 -8.53
CA ARG A 389 16.45 -9.49 -8.51
C ARG A 389 16.95 -10.92 -8.64
N HIS A 390 18.04 -11.11 -9.36
CA HIS A 390 18.72 -12.40 -9.44
C HIS A 390 19.32 -12.81 -8.09
N GLU A 391 20.06 -11.91 -7.43
CA GLU A 391 20.64 -12.14 -6.10
C GLU A 391 19.57 -12.41 -5.02
N GLN A 392 18.38 -11.82 -5.16
CA GLN A 392 17.22 -12.08 -4.30
C GLN A 392 16.54 -13.43 -4.56
N GLY A 393 16.92 -14.16 -5.62
CA GLY A 393 16.25 -15.41 -6.03
C GLY A 393 14.83 -15.20 -6.55
N TRP A 394 14.53 -14.01 -7.07
CA TRP A 394 13.26 -13.72 -7.74
C TRP A 394 13.34 -13.98 -9.24
N LEU A 395 14.51 -13.69 -9.80
CA LEU A 395 14.87 -13.98 -11.17
C LEU A 395 15.79 -15.20 -11.20
N MET A 396 15.38 -16.27 -11.88
CA MET A 396 16.13 -17.54 -11.90
C MET A 396 17.35 -17.47 -12.81
N GLU A 397 17.18 -16.88 -13.99
CA GLU A 397 18.20 -16.84 -15.04
C GLU A 397 18.31 -15.45 -15.67
N VAL A 398 19.47 -15.15 -16.24
CA VAL A 398 19.78 -13.87 -16.89
C VAL A 398 20.44 -14.12 -18.23
N THR A 399 20.02 -13.39 -19.25
CA THR A 399 20.68 -13.33 -20.57
C THR A 399 20.79 -11.89 -21.04
N ASP A 400 21.89 -11.56 -21.73
CA ASP A 400 22.09 -10.30 -22.46
C ASP A 400 21.98 -10.47 -23.98
N SER A 401 21.64 -11.69 -24.45
CA SER A 401 21.46 -12.03 -25.87
C SER A 401 20.00 -12.30 -26.19
N LEU A 402 19.48 -11.62 -27.22
CA LEU A 402 18.14 -11.89 -27.77
C LEU A 402 18.04 -13.30 -28.36
N ASP A 403 19.05 -13.75 -29.12
CA ASP A 403 19.08 -15.11 -29.68
C ASP A 403 19.06 -16.15 -28.54
N GLY A 404 19.90 -15.96 -27.53
CA GLY A 404 19.91 -16.81 -26.34
C GLY A 404 18.58 -16.79 -25.58
N CYS A 405 17.92 -15.62 -25.51
CA CYS A 405 16.60 -15.50 -24.90
C CYS A 405 15.54 -16.33 -25.65
N ILE A 406 15.53 -16.27 -26.98
CA ILE A 406 14.58 -17.02 -27.82
C ILE A 406 14.85 -18.53 -27.77
N GLU A 407 16.11 -18.95 -27.83
CA GLU A 407 16.48 -20.37 -27.70
C GLU A 407 16.07 -20.93 -26.34
N ARG A 408 16.38 -20.20 -25.27
CA ARG A 408 16.02 -20.58 -23.90
C ARG A 408 14.52 -20.67 -23.70
N LEU A 409 13.77 -19.74 -24.30
CA LEU A 409 12.31 -19.71 -24.29
C LEU A 409 11.71 -20.95 -25.00
N ARG A 410 12.21 -21.30 -26.19
CA ARG A 410 11.80 -22.51 -26.93
C ARG A 410 12.05 -23.77 -26.12
N GLU A 411 13.22 -23.87 -25.47
CA GLU A 411 13.54 -25.01 -24.61
C GLU A 411 12.55 -25.09 -23.43
N ALA A 412 12.34 -23.98 -22.73
CA ALA A 412 11.47 -23.93 -21.56
C ALA A 412 10.05 -24.36 -21.92
N ARG A 413 9.53 -23.85 -23.04
CA ARG A 413 8.19 -24.16 -23.55
C ARG A 413 8.03 -25.64 -23.87
N ARG A 414 9.01 -26.24 -24.55
CA ARG A 414 9.02 -27.68 -24.88
C ARG A 414 9.03 -28.55 -23.62
N ARG A 415 9.74 -28.14 -22.57
CA ARG A 415 9.85 -28.87 -21.30
C ARG A 415 8.73 -28.56 -20.31
N LYS A 416 7.88 -27.57 -20.62
CA LYS A 416 6.85 -27.02 -19.71
C LYS A 416 7.42 -26.69 -18.33
N GLU A 417 8.64 -26.18 -18.30
CA GLU A 417 9.29 -25.84 -17.06
C GLU A 417 8.79 -24.50 -16.52
N VAL A 418 8.96 -24.31 -15.22
CA VAL A 418 8.73 -23.03 -14.56
C VAL A 418 10.03 -22.23 -14.61
N LEU A 419 9.98 -21.03 -15.18
CA LEU A 419 11.17 -20.20 -15.42
C LEU A 419 10.85 -18.72 -15.20
N SER A 420 11.75 -18.00 -14.54
CA SER A 420 11.82 -16.54 -14.64
C SER A 420 13.16 -16.11 -15.24
N LEU A 421 13.12 -15.69 -16.50
CA LEU A 421 14.27 -15.27 -17.30
C LEU A 421 14.30 -13.75 -17.40
N GLY A 422 15.41 -13.14 -17.01
CA GLY A 422 15.63 -11.71 -17.20
C GLY A 422 16.46 -11.46 -18.46
N TYR A 423 15.94 -10.61 -19.33
CA TYR A 423 16.67 -10.12 -20.49
C TYR A 423 17.27 -8.74 -20.16
N HIS A 424 18.60 -8.65 -20.16
CA HIS A 424 19.31 -7.39 -20.01
C HIS A 424 19.33 -6.64 -21.34
N GLY A 425 18.34 -5.78 -21.55
CA GLY A 425 18.14 -5.04 -22.78
C GLY A 425 16.78 -4.34 -22.81
N ASN A 426 16.48 -3.66 -23.91
CA ASN A 426 15.23 -2.93 -24.04
C ASN A 426 14.07 -3.88 -24.35
N VAL A 427 12.93 -3.69 -23.67
CA VAL A 427 11.72 -4.49 -23.94
C VAL A 427 11.24 -4.35 -25.39
N VAL A 428 11.46 -3.20 -26.02
CA VAL A 428 11.06 -2.99 -27.41
C VAL A 428 11.85 -3.90 -28.35
N ASP A 429 13.14 -4.11 -28.11
CA ASP A 429 13.93 -5.07 -28.90
C ASP A 429 13.41 -6.50 -28.74
N LEU A 430 13.00 -6.88 -27.52
CA LEU A 430 12.40 -8.18 -27.26
C LEU A 430 11.08 -8.35 -28.00
N TRP A 431 10.19 -7.34 -27.96
CA TRP A 431 8.91 -7.38 -28.69
C TRP A 431 9.11 -7.43 -30.20
N GLU A 432 9.98 -6.58 -30.75
CA GLU A 432 10.31 -6.58 -32.18
C GLU A 432 10.94 -7.90 -32.61
N ARG A 433 11.76 -8.52 -31.73
CA ARG A 433 12.32 -9.84 -31.99
C ARG A 433 11.25 -10.94 -32.00
N LEU A 434 10.29 -10.91 -31.07
CA LEU A 434 9.17 -11.85 -31.05
C LEU A 434 8.29 -11.73 -32.31
N VAL A 435 8.09 -10.50 -32.81
CA VAL A 435 7.43 -10.25 -34.10
C VAL A 435 8.25 -10.84 -35.26
N TYR A 436 9.56 -10.62 -35.26
CA TYR A 436 10.45 -11.18 -36.29
C TYR A 436 10.37 -12.71 -36.34
N GLU A 437 10.42 -13.40 -35.20
CA GLU A 437 10.27 -14.86 -35.15
C GLU A 437 8.90 -15.31 -35.69
N LEU A 438 7.82 -14.62 -35.32
CA LEU A 438 6.49 -14.90 -35.83
C LEU A 438 6.41 -14.72 -37.36
N ASP A 439 6.91 -13.60 -37.88
CA ASP A 439 6.80 -13.27 -39.31
C ASP A 439 7.70 -14.15 -40.19
N THR A 440 8.84 -14.61 -39.65
CA THR A 440 9.80 -15.44 -40.42
C THR A 440 9.58 -16.94 -40.28
N THR A 441 9.17 -17.42 -39.10
CA THR A 441 9.01 -18.86 -38.83
C THR A 441 7.56 -19.29 -38.70
N GLY A 442 6.63 -18.35 -38.50
CA GLY A 442 5.23 -18.63 -38.15
C GLY A 442 5.02 -19.03 -36.69
N GLU A 443 6.08 -19.06 -35.87
CA GLU A 443 6.00 -19.50 -34.48
C GLU A 443 5.60 -18.35 -33.53
N LEU A 444 4.41 -18.45 -32.93
CA LEU A 444 4.00 -17.53 -31.87
C LEU A 444 4.60 -17.98 -30.52
N LEU A 445 5.68 -17.32 -30.11
CA LEU A 445 6.47 -17.66 -28.90
C LEU A 445 5.91 -17.10 -27.59
N VAL A 446 4.94 -16.21 -27.63
CA VAL A 446 4.37 -15.52 -26.46
C VAL A 446 2.85 -15.70 -26.42
N ASP A 447 2.31 -16.06 -25.25
CA ASP A 447 0.85 -16.23 -25.06
C ASP A 447 0.24 -14.98 -24.38
N LEU A 448 0.94 -14.42 -23.38
CA LEU A 448 0.49 -13.30 -22.55
C LEU A 448 1.55 -12.20 -22.51
N GLY A 449 1.11 -10.94 -22.60
CA GLY A 449 1.98 -9.77 -22.57
C GLY A 449 1.50 -8.66 -21.63
N SER A 450 2.43 -8.00 -20.96
CA SER A 450 2.14 -6.76 -20.23
C SER A 450 3.37 -5.84 -20.23
N ASP A 451 3.25 -4.70 -19.56
CA ASP A 451 4.33 -3.75 -19.35
C ASP A 451 4.24 -3.15 -17.94
N GLN A 452 5.38 -3.08 -17.25
CA GLN A 452 5.48 -2.44 -15.94
C GLN A 452 6.73 -1.55 -15.84
N THR A 453 7.14 -0.95 -16.96
CA THR A 453 8.00 0.25 -16.95
C THR A 453 7.29 1.40 -16.24
N SER A 454 7.98 2.50 -15.98
CA SER A 454 7.37 3.62 -15.26
C SER A 454 6.91 4.74 -16.17
N CYS A 455 5.94 4.40 -17.00
CA CYS A 455 5.33 5.34 -17.95
C CYS A 455 4.55 6.48 -17.30
N HIS A 456 4.23 6.47 -16.01
CA HIS A 456 3.68 7.67 -15.33
C HIS A 456 4.70 8.83 -15.22
N ASN A 457 5.99 8.56 -15.51
CA ASN A 457 7.07 9.52 -15.57
C ASN A 457 8.12 9.13 -16.65
N PRO A 458 7.73 9.15 -17.92
CA PRO A 458 8.52 8.53 -18.99
C PRO A 458 9.79 9.35 -19.32
N PHE A 459 9.77 10.67 -19.12
CA PHE A 459 10.84 11.57 -19.60
C PHE A 459 11.99 11.80 -18.63
N ASN A 460 11.92 11.20 -17.44
CA ASN A 460 12.95 11.42 -16.44
C ASN A 460 13.53 10.08 -15.95
N GLY A 461 13.57 9.05 -16.80
CA GLY A 461 14.18 7.76 -16.43
C GLY A 461 13.21 6.75 -15.83
N GLY A 462 11.90 6.95 -16.06
CA GLY A 462 10.91 5.88 -15.90
C GLY A 462 10.73 5.03 -17.16
N TYR A 463 11.10 5.55 -18.34
CA TYR A 463 11.11 4.81 -19.59
C TYR A 463 12.39 5.14 -20.37
N TYR A 464 13.06 4.12 -20.90
CA TYR A 464 14.31 4.27 -21.64
C TYR A 464 14.09 3.97 -23.13
N PRO A 465 14.44 4.89 -24.03
CA PRO A 465 14.21 4.71 -25.46
C PRO A 465 15.10 3.60 -26.02
N VAL A 466 14.53 2.75 -26.88
CA VAL A 466 15.22 1.63 -27.53
C VAL A 466 16.43 2.04 -28.39
N GLN A 467 16.44 3.28 -28.86
CA GLN A 467 17.49 3.82 -29.72
C GLN A 467 18.82 4.06 -29.01
N LEU A 468 18.85 4.03 -27.66
CA LEU A 468 20.01 4.39 -26.86
C LEU A 468 20.37 3.29 -25.86
N GLY A 469 21.67 3.15 -25.56
CA GLY A 469 22.11 2.40 -24.38
C GLY A 469 21.70 3.09 -23.07
N PHE A 470 21.62 2.34 -21.97
CA PHE A 470 21.19 2.86 -20.67
C PHE A 470 21.99 4.09 -20.19
N ALA A 471 23.33 4.03 -20.28
CA ALA A 471 24.20 5.14 -19.87
C ALA A 471 24.07 6.37 -20.78
N GLU A 472 23.89 6.16 -22.09
CA GLU A 472 23.68 7.23 -23.07
C GLU A 472 22.34 7.93 -22.83
N ALA A 473 21.29 7.16 -22.56
CA ALA A 473 19.98 7.65 -22.18
C ALA A 473 20.02 8.49 -20.89
N GLN A 474 20.77 8.05 -19.88
CA GLN A 474 20.97 8.84 -18.65
C GLN A 474 21.70 10.17 -18.92
N SER A 475 22.73 10.15 -19.76
CA SER A 475 23.44 11.37 -20.15
C SER A 475 22.54 12.33 -20.92
N LEU A 476 21.81 11.83 -21.93
CA LEU A 476 20.94 12.65 -22.77
C LEU A 476 19.79 13.26 -21.98
N MET A 477 19.21 12.50 -21.05
CA MET A 477 18.15 12.99 -20.16
C MET A 477 18.58 14.21 -19.35
N ALA A 478 19.86 14.32 -18.99
CA ALA A 478 20.41 15.48 -18.28
C ALA A 478 20.84 16.61 -19.23
N SER A 479 21.47 16.28 -20.36
CA SER A 479 22.04 17.27 -21.28
C SER A 479 21.03 17.88 -22.23
N ASP A 480 20.08 17.10 -22.74
CA ASP A 480 19.02 17.53 -23.67
C ASP A 480 17.70 16.78 -23.39
N PRO A 481 16.93 17.23 -22.39
CA PRO A 481 15.64 16.62 -22.04
C PRO A 481 14.61 16.65 -23.18
N ALA A 482 14.72 17.60 -24.12
CA ALA A 482 13.79 17.72 -25.24
C ALA A 482 14.05 16.61 -26.27
N ALA A 483 15.31 16.38 -26.64
CA ALA A 483 15.71 15.26 -27.49
C ALA A 483 15.37 13.92 -26.84
N PHE A 484 15.65 13.76 -25.54
CA PHE A 484 15.30 12.55 -24.79
C PHE A 484 13.79 12.24 -24.88
N LYS A 485 12.95 13.27 -24.66
CA LYS A 485 11.49 13.15 -24.77
C LYS A 485 11.05 12.69 -26.16
N CYS A 486 11.62 13.24 -27.23
CA CYS A 486 11.30 12.85 -28.60
C CYS A 486 11.62 11.37 -28.86
N LEU A 487 12.77 10.88 -28.40
CA LEU A 487 13.18 9.48 -28.55
C LEU A 487 12.29 8.54 -27.73
N VAL A 488 11.93 8.91 -26.49
CA VAL A 488 10.98 8.15 -25.66
C VAL A 488 9.64 7.99 -26.38
N GLN A 489 9.10 9.07 -26.95
CA GLN A 489 7.84 9.02 -27.70
C GLN A 489 7.93 8.13 -28.95
N GLU A 490 9.06 8.15 -29.66
CA GLU A 490 9.30 7.25 -30.80
C GLU A 490 9.37 5.78 -30.37
N SER A 491 10.09 5.50 -29.28
CA SER A 491 10.19 4.16 -28.72
C SER A 491 8.83 3.62 -28.25
N LEU A 492 7.97 4.45 -27.64
CA LEU A 492 6.60 4.07 -27.28
C LEU A 492 5.76 3.68 -28.50
N ARG A 493 5.89 4.41 -29.62
CA ARG A 493 5.19 4.06 -30.88
C ARG A 493 5.65 2.70 -31.42
N ARG A 494 6.96 2.42 -31.40
CA ARG A 494 7.53 1.13 -31.82
C ARG A 494 7.05 -0.02 -30.92
N HIS A 495 7.07 0.19 -29.60
CA HIS A 495 6.58 -0.76 -28.61
C HIS A 495 5.14 -1.18 -28.90
N VAL A 496 4.23 -0.21 -29.05
CA VAL A 496 2.82 -0.47 -29.38
C VAL A 496 2.66 -1.13 -30.76
N SER A 497 3.47 -0.75 -31.74
CA SER A 497 3.42 -1.36 -33.08
C SER A 497 3.71 -2.86 -33.04
N ALA A 498 4.71 -3.29 -32.26
CA ALA A 498 5.04 -4.70 -32.09
C ALA A 498 3.90 -5.46 -31.38
N ILE A 499 3.35 -4.89 -30.30
CA ILE A 499 2.20 -5.45 -29.59
C ILE A 499 0.98 -5.59 -30.52
N ASN A 500 0.70 -4.55 -31.32
CA ASN A 500 -0.38 -4.55 -32.32
C ASN A 500 -0.22 -5.65 -33.37
N ARG A 501 1.03 -5.96 -33.78
CA ARG A 501 1.29 -7.04 -34.74
C ARG A 501 1.04 -8.41 -34.12
N LEU A 502 1.51 -8.64 -32.88
CA LEU A 502 1.32 -9.90 -32.16
C LEU A 502 -0.16 -10.14 -31.80
N ALA A 503 -0.89 -9.08 -31.43
CA ALA A 503 -2.30 -9.15 -31.05
C ALA A 503 -3.26 -9.53 -32.21
N LYS A 504 -2.75 -9.62 -33.45
CA LYS A 504 -3.50 -10.20 -34.56
C LYS A 504 -3.53 -11.73 -34.52
N GLU A 505 -2.63 -12.34 -33.75
CA GLU A 505 -2.57 -13.78 -33.48
C GLU A 505 -3.18 -14.10 -32.11
N ASN A 506 -3.06 -15.35 -31.66
CA ASN A 506 -3.55 -15.81 -30.35
C ASN A 506 -2.64 -15.36 -29.17
N PHE A 507 -2.40 -14.05 -29.09
CA PHE A 507 -1.63 -13.37 -28.03
C PHE A 507 -2.50 -12.28 -27.40
N PHE A 508 -2.44 -12.15 -26.07
CA PHE A 508 -3.19 -11.11 -25.37
C PHE A 508 -2.27 -10.18 -24.59
N PHE A 509 -2.47 -8.87 -24.77
CA PHE A 509 -1.77 -7.82 -24.03
C PHE A 509 -2.73 -7.03 -23.11
N TRP A 510 -2.27 -6.69 -21.92
CA TRP A 510 -2.97 -5.76 -21.02
C TRP A 510 -2.02 -4.73 -20.39
N ASP A 511 -2.56 -3.55 -20.07
CA ASP A 511 -1.85 -2.50 -19.34
C ASP A 511 -1.85 -2.79 -17.83
N TYR A 512 -0.68 -2.72 -17.19
CA TYR A 512 -0.52 -3.04 -15.76
C TYR A 512 -0.77 -1.85 -14.82
N GLY A 513 -1.40 -0.78 -15.30
CA GLY A 513 -1.71 0.42 -14.51
C GLY A 513 -0.50 1.33 -14.28
N ASN A 514 0.43 1.36 -15.22
CA ASN A 514 1.64 2.20 -15.22
C ASN A 514 1.55 3.41 -16.15
N ALA A 515 0.37 3.68 -16.72
CA ALA A 515 0.09 4.73 -17.70
C ALA A 515 0.78 4.53 -19.07
N PHE A 516 1.18 3.31 -19.41
CA PHE A 516 1.80 3.00 -20.70
C PHE A 516 0.89 3.37 -21.88
N LEU A 517 -0.36 2.90 -21.90
CA LEU A 517 -1.28 3.20 -23.00
C LEU A 517 -1.61 4.69 -23.11
N LEU A 518 -1.71 5.39 -21.97
CA LEU A 518 -1.98 6.82 -21.92
C LEU A 518 -0.82 7.63 -22.52
N GLU A 519 0.42 7.35 -22.11
CA GLU A 519 1.59 8.02 -22.68
C GLU A 519 1.84 7.63 -24.13
N ALA A 520 1.58 6.38 -24.51
CA ALA A 520 1.64 5.95 -25.89
C ALA A 520 0.61 6.71 -26.76
N GLN A 521 -0.62 6.92 -26.26
CA GLN A 521 -1.61 7.77 -26.93
C GLN A 521 -1.11 9.21 -27.09
N ARG A 522 -0.54 9.80 -26.03
CA ARG A 522 0.07 11.16 -26.07
C ARG A 522 1.23 11.24 -27.06
N ALA A 523 1.95 10.14 -27.26
CA ALA A 523 3.01 10.01 -28.26
C ALA A 523 2.49 9.75 -29.69
N GLY A 524 1.18 9.57 -29.88
CA GLY A 524 0.57 9.28 -31.19
C GLY A 524 0.66 7.81 -31.61
N ALA A 525 0.81 6.87 -30.67
CA ALA A 525 0.75 5.45 -30.96
C ALA A 525 -0.69 4.98 -31.23
N ASP A 526 -0.86 3.91 -32.02
CA ASP A 526 -2.16 3.33 -32.35
C ASP A 526 -2.70 2.46 -31.20
N VAL A 527 -3.18 3.12 -30.15
CA VAL A 527 -3.82 2.51 -28.97
C VAL A 527 -5.32 2.80 -28.87
N GLY A 528 -5.88 3.54 -29.83
CA GLY A 528 -7.28 3.94 -29.84
C GLY A 528 -8.22 2.78 -30.17
N LYS A 529 -9.40 2.79 -29.54
CA LYS A 529 -10.52 1.90 -29.86
C LYS A 529 -11.61 2.71 -30.56
N ALA A 530 -12.05 2.25 -31.73
CA ALA A 530 -13.07 2.96 -32.52
C ALA A 530 -14.41 3.00 -31.78
N GLY A 531 -15.02 4.19 -31.68
CA GLY A 531 -16.30 4.39 -31.00
C GLY A 531 -16.24 4.30 -29.47
N ALA A 532 -15.04 4.34 -28.89
CA ALA A 532 -14.84 4.22 -27.45
C ALA A 532 -14.74 5.57 -26.73
N ASP A 533 -15.07 5.58 -25.44
CA ASP A 533 -14.96 6.76 -24.59
C ASP A 533 -13.50 7.18 -24.35
N LYS A 534 -13.29 8.38 -23.79
CA LYS A 534 -11.95 8.97 -23.55
C LYS A 534 -11.00 8.10 -22.71
N THR A 535 -11.52 7.12 -21.99
CA THR A 535 -10.77 6.24 -21.06
C THR A 535 -10.57 4.83 -21.60
N GLU A 536 -11.08 4.51 -22.78
CA GLU A 536 -10.99 3.17 -23.36
C GLU A 536 -9.89 3.09 -24.45
N PHE A 537 -9.02 2.11 -24.28
CA PHE A 537 -7.96 1.78 -25.22
C PHE A 537 -8.25 0.45 -25.93
N ARG A 538 -7.48 0.15 -26.99
CA ARG A 538 -7.53 -1.15 -27.68
C ARG A 538 -7.24 -2.31 -26.75
N TYR A 539 -6.33 -2.10 -25.80
CA TYR A 539 -5.98 -3.06 -24.76
C TYR A 539 -6.56 -2.60 -23.43
N PRO A 540 -7.19 -3.50 -22.66
CA PRO A 540 -7.71 -3.14 -21.34
C PRO A 540 -6.57 -2.95 -20.35
N SER A 541 -6.82 -2.16 -19.30
CA SER A 541 -6.02 -2.29 -18.08
C SER A 541 -6.37 -3.60 -17.37
N TYR A 542 -5.43 -4.13 -16.56
CA TYR A 542 -5.70 -5.30 -15.73
C TYR A 542 -6.89 -5.05 -14.79
N VAL A 543 -7.14 -3.82 -14.37
CA VAL A 543 -8.33 -3.51 -13.58
C VAL A 543 -9.59 -3.56 -14.41
N GLN A 544 -9.59 -3.09 -15.66
CA GLN A 544 -10.79 -3.10 -16.50
C GLN A 544 -11.35 -4.51 -16.70
N HIS A 545 -10.51 -5.48 -17.04
CA HIS A 545 -10.97 -6.81 -17.46
C HIS A 545 -10.67 -7.95 -16.48
N ILE A 546 -9.77 -7.75 -15.52
CA ILE A 546 -9.37 -8.80 -14.57
C ILE A 546 -9.82 -8.42 -13.15
N MET A 547 -9.20 -7.39 -12.56
CA MET A 547 -9.40 -7.08 -11.14
C MET A 547 -10.71 -6.37 -10.84
N GLY A 548 -11.26 -5.61 -11.78
CA GLY A 548 -12.50 -4.85 -11.59
C GLY A 548 -13.69 -5.74 -11.30
N ASP A 549 -13.74 -6.92 -11.92
CA ASP A 549 -14.74 -7.95 -11.63
C ASP A 549 -14.54 -8.58 -10.25
N ILE A 550 -13.29 -8.80 -9.84
CA ILE A 550 -12.92 -9.31 -8.52
C ILE A 550 -13.34 -8.29 -7.44
N PHE A 551 -13.05 -7.00 -7.66
CA PHE A 551 -13.51 -5.92 -6.78
C PHE A 551 -15.02 -5.82 -6.73
N SER A 552 -15.72 -5.99 -7.85
CA SER A 552 -17.19 -6.00 -7.87
C SER A 552 -17.79 -7.15 -7.05
N GLN A 553 -17.05 -8.22 -6.80
CA GLN A 553 -17.44 -9.30 -5.87
C GLN A 553 -17.05 -9.02 -4.41
N GLY A 554 -16.47 -7.85 -4.12
CA GLY A 554 -15.99 -7.46 -2.79
C GLY A 554 -14.58 -7.95 -2.45
N PHE A 555 -13.96 -8.74 -3.33
CA PHE A 555 -12.60 -9.26 -3.12
C PHE A 555 -11.58 -8.16 -3.32
N GLY A 556 -10.63 -8.07 -2.39
CA GLY A 556 -9.52 -7.13 -2.48
C GLY A 556 -8.48 -7.38 -1.40
N PRO A 557 -7.40 -6.59 -1.36
CA PRO A 557 -6.26 -6.86 -0.51
C PRO A 557 -6.68 -6.83 0.95
N PHE A 558 -6.49 -7.94 1.65
CA PHE A 558 -6.64 -8.06 3.08
C PHE A 558 -5.30 -8.48 3.66
N ARG A 559 -4.70 -7.63 4.50
CA ARG A 559 -3.38 -7.87 5.07
C ARG A 559 -3.41 -7.75 6.58
N TRP A 560 -2.46 -8.43 7.20
CA TRP A 560 -2.27 -8.32 8.63
C TRP A 560 -0.80 -8.33 9.01
N VAL A 561 -0.51 -7.81 10.20
CA VAL A 561 0.82 -7.77 10.80
C VAL A 561 0.74 -8.30 12.24
N CYS A 562 1.56 -9.31 12.54
CA CYS A 562 1.72 -9.86 13.89
C CYS A 562 2.68 -8.95 14.67
N THR A 563 2.16 -8.21 15.64
CA THR A 563 2.95 -7.15 16.31
C THR A 563 3.95 -7.69 17.34
N SER A 564 3.95 -9.00 17.59
CA SER A 564 4.99 -9.72 18.36
C SER A 564 6.34 -9.74 17.64
N GLY A 565 6.35 -9.67 16.31
CA GLY A 565 7.53 -9.93 15.50
C GLY A 565 7.93 -11.41 15.41
N ASP A 566 7.11 -12.33 15.95
CA ASP A 566 7.39 -13.78 15.97
C ASP A 566 6.87 -14.46 14.68
N PRO A 567 7.73 -15.14 13.89
CA PRO A 567 7.30 -15.93 12.74
C PRO A 567 6.27 -17.01 13.06
N GLN A 568 6.23 -17.50 14.31
CA GLN A 568 5.26 -18.50 14.73
C GLN A 568 3.84 -17.94 14.78
N ASP A 569 3.66 -16.69 15.22
CA ASP A 569 2.35 -16.02 15.17
C ASP A 569 1.89 -15.89 13.71
N LEU A 570 2.81 -15.57 12.79
CA LEU A 570 2.49 -15.52 11.36
C LEU A 570 2.06 -16.90 10.83
N ALA A 571 2.75 -17.97 11.21
CA ALA A 571 2.38 -19.33 10.82
C ALA A 571 0.98 -19.72 11.34
N VAL A 572 0.65 -19.36 12.59
CA VAL A 572 -0.69 -19.57 13.15
C VAL A 572 -1.74 -18.77 12.39
N THR A 573 -1.47 -17.50 12.07
CA THR A 573 -2.40 -16.68 11.28
C THR A 573 -2.58 -17.19 9.85
N ASP A 574 -1.51 -17.70 9.21
CA ASP A 574 -1.59 -18.33 7.88
C ASP A 574 -2.52 -19.56 7.93
N GLN A 575 -2.36 -20.42 8.96
CA GLN A 575 -3.20 -21.60 9.15
C GLN A 575 -4.67 -21.25 9.41
N LEU A 576 -4.94 -20.29 10.30
CA LEU A 576 -6.28 -19.83 10.62
C LEU A 576 -6.96 -19.21 9.39
N ALA A 577 -6.25 -18.36 8.65
CA ALA A 577 -6.77 -17.75 7.43
C ALA A 577 -7.13 -18.82 6.38
N THR A 578 -6.26 -19.82 6.16
CA THR A 578 -6.59 -20.91 5.23
C THR A 578 -7.77 -21.75 5.71
N SER A 579 -7.84 -22.07 7.00
CA SER A 579 -8.91 -22.91 7.57
C SER A 579 -10.28 -22.23 7.41
N VAL A 580 -10.36 -20.93 7.73
CA VAL A 580 -11.59 -20.14 7.57
C VAL A 580 -12.07 -20.14 6.11
N LEU A 581 -11.17 -19.99 5.15
CA LEU A 581 -11.54 -20.00 3.73
C LEU A 581 -11.94 -21.41 3.26
N GLU A 582 -11.29 -22.46 3.76
CA GLU A 582 -11.63 -23.86 3.44
C GLU A 582 -13.00 -24.26 4.01
N GLU A 583 -13.30 -23.85 5.23
CA GLU A 583 -14.62 -24.02 5.86
C GLU A 583 -15.70 -23.29 5.06
N ALA A 584 -15.45 -22.04 4.66
CA ALA A 584 -16.38 -21.31 3.81
C ALA A 584 -16.62 -22.01 2.46
N ILE A 585 -15.59 -22.62 1.87
CA ILE A 585 -15.74 -23.45 0.65
C ILE A 585 -16.60 -24.68 0.92
N ALA A 586 -16.39 -25.35 2.06
CA ALA A 586 -17.14 -26.55 2.46
C ALA A 586 -18.62 -26.25 2.74
N ASP A 587 -18.93 -25.08 3.30
CA ASP A 587 -20.28 -24.61 3.60
C ASP A 587 -21.10 -24.21 2.35
N GLY A 588 -20.47 -24.18 1.17
CA GLY A 588 -21.16 -24.01 -0.10
C GLY A 588 -21.26 -22.56 -0.58
N VAL A 589 -20.12 -21.91 -0.86
CA VAL A 589 -20.08 -20.62 -1.55
C VAL A 589 -20.27 -20.74 -3.07
N ASP A 590 -20.66 -19.64 -3.69
CA ASP A 590 -20.80 -19.50 -5.14
C ASP A 590 -19.50 -19.95 -5.89
N PRO A 591 -19.61 -20.61 -7.06
CA PRO A 591 -18.44 -21.07 -7.82
C PRO A 591 -17.38 -19.99 -8.11
N ALA A 592 -17.79 -18.75 -8.36
CA ALA A 592 -16.87 -17.66 -8.62
C ALA A 592 -16.12 -17.23 -7.34
N VAL A 593 -16.81 -17.21 -6.19
CA VAL A 593 -16.21 -16.95 -4.86
C VAL A 593 -15.26 -18.08 -4.47
N LYS A 594 -15.69 -19.33 -4.68
CA LYS A 594 -14.87 -20.54 -4.43
C LYS A 594 -13.53 -20.47 -5.16
N LEU A 595 -13.55 -20.09 -6.44
CA LEU A 595 -12.33 -19.97 -7.23
C LEU A 595 -11.37 -18.93 -6.63
N GLN A 596 -11.87 -17.76 -6.24
CA GLN A 596 -11.04 -16.74 -5.62
C GLN A 596 -10.48 -17.19 -4.26
N TYR A 597 -11.25 -17.87 -3.42
CA TYR A 597 -10.73 -18.45 -2.17
C TYR A 597 -9.65 -19.49 -2.44
N MET A 598 -9.83 -20.38 -3.42
CA MET A 598 -8.83 -21.39 -3.79
C MET A 598 -7.51 -20.77 -4.25
N ASP A 599 -7.56 -19.74 -5.10
CA ASP A 599 -6.36 -19.01 -5.54
C ASP A 599 -5.62 -18.39 -4.33
N ASN A 600 -6.37 -17.83 -3.38
CA ASN A 600 -5.80 -17.20 -2.19
C ASN A 600 -5.26 -18.19 -1.14
N ILE A 601 -5.89 -19.35 -0.99
CA ILE A 601 -5.37 -20.46 -0.17
C ILE A 601 -4.06 -20.98 -0.77
N CYS A 602 -4.02 -21.18 -2.09
CA CYS A 602 -2.80 -21.57 -2.81
C CYS A 602 -1.68 -20.54 -2.57
N TRP A 603 -2.00 -19.25 -2.71
CA TRP A 603 -1.06 -18.17 -2.42
C TRP A 603 -0.47 -18.25 -1.01
N VAL A 604 -1.30 -18.37 0.04
CA VAL A 604 -0.79 -18.40 1.43
C VAL A 604 0.17 -19.58 1.63
N ARG A 605 -0.15 -20.75 1.05
CA ARG A 605 0.70 -21.95 1.11
C ARG A 605 2.05 -21.78 0.40
N GLU A 606 2.08 -21.07 -0.72
CA GLU A 606 3.31 -20.81 -1.47
C GLU A 606 4.13 -19.64 -0.90
N ALA A 607 3.48 -18.62 -0.35
CA ALA A 607 4.14 -17.42 0.15
C ALA A 607 5.18 -17.72 1.24
N ALA A 608 4.91 -18.71 2.11
CA ALA A 608 5.85 -19.18 3.12
C ALA A 608 7.11 -19.83 2.51
N LYS A 609 6.94 -20.68 1.48
CA LYS A 609 8.05 -21.37 0.79
C LYS A 609 8.99 -20.39 0.09
N HIS A 610 8.45 -19.27 -0.38
CA HIS A 610 9.20 -18.24 -1.09
C HIS A 610 9.84 -17.18 -0.21
N ARG A 611 9.70 -17.25 1.13
CA ARG A 611 10.34 -16.34 2.10
C ARG A 611 10.15 -14.86 1.75
N LEU A 612 8.92 -14.46 1.46
CA LEU A 612 8.57 -13.11 1.00
C LEU A 612 8.44 -12.07 2.14
N VAL A 613 8.59 -12.49 3.40
CA VAL A 613 8.50 -11.62 4.57
C VAL A 613 9.74 -10.76 4.67
N VAL A 614 9.55 -9.44 4.81
CA VAL A 614 10.60 -8.45 5.01
C VAL A 614 10.12 -7.46 6.06
N GLY A 615 10.95 -7.19 7.07
CA GLY A 615 10.57 -6.37 8.23
C GLY A 615 9.61 -7.12 9.17
N SER A 616 8.44 -6.54 9.42
CA SER A 616 7.43 -7.10 10.29
C SER A 616 6.85 -8.41 9.76
N GLN A 617 6.42 -9.27 10.69
CA GLN A 617 5.78 -10.53 10.38
C GLN A 617 4.37 -10.27 9.82
N ALA A 618 4.27 -10.27 8.51
CA ALA A 618 3.08 -9.82 7.80
C ALA A 618 2.70 -10.76 6.65
N ARG A 619 1.41 -10.82 6.35
CA ARG A 619 0.83 -11.57 5.22
C ARG A 619 -0.27 -10.75 4.55
N ILE A 620 -0.52 -11.09 3.29
CA ILE A 620 -1.63 -10.60 2.48
C ILE A 620 -2.35 -11.77 1.82
N LEU A 621 -3.65 -11.61 1.58
CA LEU A 621 -4.44 -12.37 0.63
C LEU A 621 -5.59 -11.49 0.11
N TYR A 622 -6.39 -11.98 -0.83
CA TYR A 622 -7.64 -11.33 -1.23
C TYR A 622 -8.84 -12.06 -0.62
N SER A 623 -9.76 -11.27 -0.06
CA SER A 623 -11.02 -11.80 0.47
C SER A 623 -12.14 -10.78 0.32
N ASP A 624 -13.35 -11.28 0.18
CA ASP A 624 -14.60 -10.53 0.24
C ASP A 624 -15.04 -10.21 1.68
N GLN A 625 -16.19 -9.54 1.83
CA GLN A 625 -16.71 -9.08 3.12
C GLN A 625 -16.77 -10.19 4.17
N LYS A 626 -17.36 -11.34 3.83
CA LYS A 626 -17.52 -12.46 4.75
C LYS A 626 -16.18 -13.03 5.18
N GLY A 627 -15.30 -13.32 4.24
CA GLY A 627 -14.00 -13.91 4.57
C GLY A 627 -13.13 -12.94 5.38
N ARG A 628 -13.15 -11.63 5.08
CA ARG A 628 -12.44 -10.63 5.89
C ARG A 628 -12.92 -10.63 7.34
N VAL A 629 -14.25 -10.61 7.55
CA VAL A 629 -14.85 -10.64 8.89
C VAL A 629 -14.52 -11.95 9.61
N ALA A 630 -14.68 -13.10 8.95
CA ALA A 630 -14.43 -14.40 9.55
C ALA A 630 -12.97 -14.59 9.97
N ILE A 631 -12.01 -14.19 9.10
CA ILE A 631 -10.58 -14.23 9.43
C ILE A 631 -10.26 -13.28 10.59
N ALA A 632 -10.80 -12.07 10.60
CA ALA A 632 -10.61 -11.11 11.68
C ALA A 632 -11.10 -11.63 13.03
N VAL A 633 -12.29 -12.25 13.04
CA VAL A 633 -12.86 -12.89 14.25
C VAL A 633 -11.98 -14.04 14.71
N ALA A 634 -11.55 -14.92 13.79
CA ALA A 634 -10.67 -16.05 14.13
C ALA A 634 -9.34 -15.60 14.74
N PHE A 635 -8.70 -14.56 14.18
CA PHE A 635 -7.47 -13.99 14.74
C PHE A 635 -7.72 -13.39 16.13
N ASN A 636 -8.77 -12.60 16.30
CA ASN A 636 -9.07 -11.98 17.58
C ASN A 636 -9.33 -13.04 18.67
N GLN A 637 -10.07 -14.10 18.35
CA GLN A 637 -10.31 -15.19 19.28
C GLN A 637 -9.03 -15.99 19.59
N ALA A 638 -8.14 -16.19 18.60
CA ALA A 638 -6.86 -16.84 18.83
C ALA A 638 -5.93 -16.02 19.75
N ILE A 639 -5.96 -14.68 19.64
CA ILE A 639 -5.28 -13.78 20.58
C ILE A 639 -5.88 -13.92 21.99
N ALA A 640 -7.22 -13.95 22.10
CA ALA A 640 -7.90 -14.12 23.39
C ALA A 640 -7.57 -15.46 24.07
N ARG A 641 -7.34 -16.53 23.29
CA ARG A 641 -6.90 -17.84 23.78
C ARG A 641 -5.39 -17.96 24.03
N GLY A 642 -4.60 -16.96 23.65
CA GLY A 642 -3.14 -16.98 23.77
C GLY A 642 -2.41 -17.85 22.74
N GLU A 643 -3.08 -18.26 21.66
CA GLU A 643 -2.46 -18.96 20.53
C GLU A 643 -1.59 -18.02 19.68
N ILE A 644 -1.97 -16.75 19.63
CA ILE A 644 -1.19 -15.65 19.06
C ILE A 644 -0.72 -14.77 20.22
N LYS A 645 0.58 -14.51 20.29
CA LYS A 645 1.22 -13.93 21.50
C LYS A 645 0.94 -12.46 21.73
N ALA A 646 0.69 -11.70 20.66
CA ALA A 646 0.49 -10.26 20.72
C ALA A 646 -0.65 -9.81 19.79
N PRO A 647 -1.15 -8.57 19.92
CA PRO A 647 -2.13 -8.01 18.99
C PRO A 647 -1.75 -8.16 17.52
N VAL A 648 -2.76 -8.30 16.65
CA VAL A 648 -2.60 -8.33 15.20
C VAL A 648 -3.21 -7.06 14.61
N VAL A 649 -2.47 -6.38 13.75
CA VAL A 649 -2.98 -5.23 13.00
C VAL A 649 -3.55 -5.72 11.68
N LEU A 650 -4.84 -5.50 11.45
CA LEU A 650 -5.47 -5.61 10.14
C LEU A 650 -5.30 -4.30 9.36
N SER A 651 -5.08 -4.41 8.05
CA SER A 651 -5.07 -3.27 7.13
C SER A 651 -5.30 -3.76 5.70
N ARG A 652 -5.07 -2.90 4.72
CA ARG A 652 -5.10 -3.20 3.29
C ARG A 652 -4.33 -2.18 2.46
N ASP A 653 -4.11 -2.52 1.19
CA ASP A 653 -3.76 -1.47 0.24
C ASP A 653 -4.94 -0.54 0.00
N HIS A 654 -4.69 0.65 -0.55
CA HIS A 654 -5.79 1.50 -0.99
C HIS A 654 -6.37 0.98 -2.32
N HIS A 655 -5.62 0.16 -3.06
CA HIS A 655 -6.07 -0.61 -4.23
C HIS A 655 -7.12 -1.67 -3.86
N ASP A 656 -8.34 -1.24 -3.55
CA ASP A 656 -9.43 -2.07 -3.04
C ASP A 656 -10.78 -1.64 -3.61
N VAL A 657 -11.80 -2.48 -3.39
CA VAL A 657 -13.17 -2.32 -3.88
C VAL A 657 -13.78 -0.94 -3.61
N SER A 658 -13.57 -0.40 -2.41
CA SER A 658 -14.18 0.87 -1.94
C SER A 658 -13.17 1.98 -1.68
N GLY A 659 -11.91 1.63 -1.49
CA GLY A 659 -10.90 2.54 -0.98
C GLY A 659 -10.49 3.63 -1.96
N THR A 660 -10.68 3.46 -3.27
CA THR A 660 -10.07 4.34 -4.28
C THR A 660 -11.00 4.68 -5.43
N ASP A 661 -11.08 5.96 -5.75
CA ASP A 661 -11.60 6.48 -7.00
C ASP A 661 -10.43 6.86 -7.92
N SER A 662 -10.26 6.11 -9.02
CA SER A 662 -9.19 6.29 -10.00
C SER A 662 -9.69 5.90 -11.40
N PRO A 663 -10.06 6.88 -12.26
CA PRO A 663 -10.68 6.60 -13.55
C PRO A 663 -9.79 5.80 -14.52
N PHE A 664 -8.48 5.83 -14.30
CA PHE A 664 -7.51 5.10 -15.12
C PHE A 664 -7.09 3.76 -14.52
N ARG A 665 -7.60 3.40 -13.33
CA ARG A 665 -7.22 2.17 -12.64
C ARG A 665 -8.38 1.58 -11.84
N GLU A 666 -8.51 1.84 -10.54
CA GLU A 666 -9.49 1.18 -9.66
C GLU A 666 -10.95 1.33 -10.10
N THR A 667 -11.33 2.46 -10.69
CA THR A 667 -12.69 2.74 -11.19
C THR A 667 -12.75 2.79 -12.71
N SER A 668 -11.77 2.22 -13.41
CA SER A 668 -11.71 2.20 -14.87
C SER A 668 -12.75 1.30 -15.55
N ASN A 669 -13.40 0.40 -14.79
CA ASN A 669 -14.52 -0.43 -15.25
C ASN A 669 -15.90 0.13 -14.87
N ILE A 670 -15.97 1.44 -14.60
CA ILE A 670 -17.20 2.17 -14.29
C ILE A 670 -17.56 3.04 -15.48
N HIS A 671 -18.74 2.78 -16.06
CA HIS A 671 -19.13 3.31 -17.37
C HIS A 671 -20.34 4.27 -17.32
N ASP A 672 -20.92 4.50 -16.13
CA ASP A 672 -22.01 5.47 -15.92
C ASP A 672 -21.55 6.94 -15.94
N GLY A 673 -20.28 7.19 -16.25
CA GLY A 673 -19.62 8.50 -16.20
C GLY A 673 -19.09 8.90 -14.83
N SER A 674 -19.42 8.17 -13.76
CA SER A 674 -19.00 8.51 -12.38
C SER A 674 -17.56 8.12 -12.05
N ALA A 675 -16.81 7.53 -12.99
CA ALA A 675 -15.41 7.12 -12.77
C ALA A 675 -14.51 8.30 -12.33
N PHE A 676 -14.89 9.53 -12.64
CA PHE A 676 -14.20 10.77 -12.27
C PHE A 676 -14.67 11.41 -10.94
N CYS A 677 -15.71 10.86 -10.31
CA CYS A 677 -16.14 11.27 -8.97
C CYS A 677 -15.16 10.73 -7.90
N ALA A 678 -15.17 11.34 -6.71
CA ALA A 678 -14.34 10.93 -5.57
C ALA A 678 -15.15 10.58 -4.31
N ASP A 679 -16.48 10.48 -4.46
CA ASP A 679 -17.40 10.29 -3.33
C ASP A 679 -17.18 8.96 -2.62
N MET A 680 -16.92 7.87 -3.36
CA MET A 680 -16.78 6.53 -2.80
C MET A 680 -15.59 6.45 -1.83
N ALA A 681 -14.42 6.95 -2.24
CA ALA A 681 -13.21 6.95 -1.43
C ALA A 681 -13.37 7.83 -0.17
N VAL A 682 -14.00 9.01 -0.31
CA VAL A 682 -14.28 9.92 0.82
C VAL A 682 -15.28 9.29 1.79
N GLN A 683 -16.38 8.73 1.27
CA GLN A 683 -17.37 8.03 2.09
C GLN A 683 -16.75 6.82 2.80
N ASN A 684 -15.86 6.07 2.14
CA ASN A 684 -15.18 4.95 2.77
C ASN A 684 -14.37 5.42 3.98
N PHE A 685 -13.51 6.42 3.78
CA PHE A 685 -12.68 7.02 4.84
C PHE A 685 -13.51 7.48 6.03
N VAL A 686 -14.61 8.22 5.79
CA VAL A 686 -15.48 8.70 6.86
C VAL A 686 -16.19 7.54 7.55
N GLY A 687 -16.69 6.58 6.77
CA GLY A 687 -17.45 5.45 7.29
C GLY A 687 -16.64 4.43 8.07
N ASP A 688 -15.36 4.23 7.73
CA ASP A 688 -14.42 3.44 8.53
C ASP A 688 -14.13 4.15 9.86
N ALA A 689 -13.97 5.48 9.82
CA ALA A 689 -13.61 6.29 10.98
C ALA A 689 -14.64 6.11 12.11
N PHE A 690 -15.92 6.35 11.83
CA PHE A 690 -16.96 6.23 12.86
C PHE A 690 -17.42 4.79 13.13
N ARG A 691 -16.80 3.77 12.51
CA ARG A 691 -17.09 2.35 12.79
C ARG A 691 -16.03 1.67 13.66
N GLY A 692 -15.02 2.43 14.07
CA GLY A 692 -14.04 1.97 15.05
C GLY A 692 -12.71 1.49 14.47
N ALA A 693 -12.36 1.90 13.24
CA ALA A 693 -10.99 1.76 12.76
C ALA A 693 -10.00 2.39 13.75
N THR A 694 -8.84 1.77 13.99
CA THR A 694 -7.82 2.33 14.89
C THR A 694 -7.17 3.59 14.28
N TRP A 695 -6.99 3.59 12.96
CA TRP A 695 -6.70 4.80 12.18
C TRP A 695 -7.30 4.71 10.79
N VAL A 696 -7.50 5.88 10.19
CA VAL A 696 -7.96 6.03 8.81
C VAL A 696 -7.08 7.02 8.07
N ALA A 697 -6.92 6.82 6.76
CA ALA A 697 -6.13 7.65 5.88
C ALA A 697 -6.88 7.97 4.58
N LEU A 698 -6.77 9.21 4.12
CA LEU A 698 -7.26 9.66 2.81
C LEU A 698 -6.14 10.44 2.11
N HIS A 699 -5.72 9.93 0.96
CA HIS A 699 -4.57 10.40 0.17
C HIS A 699 -5.02 10.95 -1.19
N ASN A 700 -4.12 11.70 -1.81
CA ASN A 700 -4.23 12.16 -3.20
C ASN A 700 -3.10 11.54 -4.04
N GLY A 701 -3.49 10.93 -5.15
CA GLY A 701 -2.61 10.49 -6.22
C GLY A 701 -1.98 9.10 -6.05
N GLY A 702 -2.41 8.31 -5.07
CA GLY A 702 -1.88 6.97 -4.87
C GLY A 702 -2.05 6.10 -6.10
N GLY A 703 -0.96 5.50 -6.58
CA GLY A 703 -1.00 4.70 -7.79
C GLY A 703 -0.63 5.48 -9.04
N VAL A 704 -1.60 6.06 -9.73
CA VAL A 704 -1.38 6.64 -11.09
C VAL A 704 -0.76 8.05 -11.06
N GLY A 705 -0.64 8.69 -9.89
CA GLY A 705 0.08 9.95 -9.70
C GLY A 705 -0.76 11.12 -9.15
N TRP A 706 -0.07 12.17 -8.72
CA TRP A 706 -0.66 13.35 -8.08
C TRP A 706 -1.78 14.00 -8.90
N GLY A 707 -2.94 14.23 -8.29
CA GLY A 707 -4.10 14.91 -8.90
C GLY A 707 -5.04 14.02 -9.70
N GLU A 708 -4.69 12.75 -9.91
CA GLU A 708 -5.49 11.83 -10.73
C GLU A 708 -6.39 10.90 -9.90
N VAL A 709 -6.20 10.85 -8.57
CA VAL A 709 -6.79 9.82 -7.69
C VAL A 709 -7.08 10.36 -6.31
N ILE A 710 -8.21 9.92 -5.74
CA ILE A 710 -8.48 10.00 -4.30
C ILE A 710 -8.55 8.59 -3.74
N ASN A 711 -7.69 8.28 -2.77
CA ASN A 711 -7.51 6.91 -2.27
C ASN A 711 -7.37 6.86 -0.75
N GLY A 712 -8.10 5.96 -0.10
CA GLY A 712 -8.14 5.78 1.34
C GLY A 712 -7.91 4.36 1.81
N GLY A 713 -7.54 4.25 3.08
CA GLY A 713 -7.27 2.99 3.76
C GLY A 713 -7.41 3.13 5.28
N PHE A 714 -7.31 2.01 5.96
CA PHE A 714 -7.49 1.93 7.41
C PHE A 714 -6.43 1.03 8.05
N GLY A 715 -6.30 1.14 9.37
CA GLY A 715 -5.74 0.08 10.19
C GLY A 715 -6.62 -0.19 11.40
N LEU A 716 -6.71 -1.46 11.78
CA LEU A 716 -7.55 -1.93 12.88
C LEU A 716 -6.76 -2.93 13.73
N VAL A 717 -6.62 -2.64 15.02
CA VAL A 717 -5.93 -3.52 15.97
C VAL A 717 -6.92 -4.54 16.54
N LEU A 718 -6.56 -5.81 16.42
CA LEU A 718 -7.17 -6.93 17.13
C LEU A 718 -6.31 -7.23 18.35
N ASP A 719 -6.89 -7.16 19.54
CA ASP A 719 -6.18 -7.33 20.81
C ASP A 719 -6.78 -8.44 21.69
N GLY A 720 -7.71 -9.23 21.15
CA GLY A 720 -8.40 -10.31 21.83
C GLY A 720 -9.68 -9.88 22.54
N THR A 721 -10.01 -8.58 22.56
CA THR A 721 -11.21 -8.09 23.24
C THR A 721 -12.47 -8.29 22.40
N LEU A 722 -13.63 -8.40 23.07
CA LEU A 722 -14.93 -8.42 22.39
C LEU A 722 -15.19 -7.09 21.63
N GLU A 723 -14.68 -5.98 22.15
CA GLU A 723 -14.80 -4.67 21.52
C GLU A 723 -14.05 -4.63 20.17
N ALA A 724 -12.82 -5.14 20.10
CA ALA A 724 -12.08 -5.25 18.85
C ALA A 724 -12.81 -6.14 17.83
N GLU A 725 -13.44 -7.24 18.28
CA GLU A 725 -14.25 -8.10 17.42
C GLU A 725 -15.46 -7.36 16.83
N GLN A 726 -16.18 -6.59 17.65
CA GLN A 726 -17.33 -5.79 17.22
C GLN A 726 -16.90 -4.70 16.23
N LYS A 727 -15.80 -3.98 16.51
CA LYS A 727 -15.22 -3.00 15.59
C LYS A 727 -14.82 -3.64 14.26
N ALA A 728 -14.19 -4.82 14.28
CA ALA A 728 -13.82 -5.55 13.06
C ALA A 728 -15.03 -5.90 12.20
N LYS A 729 -16.10 -6.42 12.80
CA LYS A 729 -17.36 -6.71 12.08
C LYS A 729 -17.93 -5.45 11.43
N MET A 730 -17.94 -4.31 12.14
CA MET A 730 -18.50 -3.06 11.64
C MET A 730 -17.65 -2.42 10.54
N VAL A 731 -16.35 -2.27 10.76
CA VAL A 731 -15.41 -1.67 9.80
C VAL A 731 -15.36 -2.49 8.52
N LEU A 732 -15.09 -3.80 8.61
CA LEU A 732 -14.89 -4.65 7.42
C LEU A 732 -16.17 -4.85 6.61
N SER A 733 -17.35 -4.80 7.25
CA SER A 733 -18.62 -4.84 6.54
C SER A 733 -18.84 -3.57 5.72
N TRP A 734 -18.56 -2.39 6.28
CA TRP A 734 -18.67 -1.14 5.54
C TRP A 734 -17.59 -0.98 4.46
N ASP A 735 -16.33 -1.24 4.82
CA ASP A 735 -15.15 -1.10 3.96
C ASP A 735 -15.27 -1.90 2.66
N VAL A 736 -16.03 -3.00 2.66
CA VAL A 736 -16.32 -3.77 1.45
C VAL A 736 -17.65 -3.38 0.82
N SER A 737 -18.76 -3.38 1.59
CA SER A 737 -20.10 -3.20 1.01
C SER A 737 -20.32 -1.81 0.40
N ASN A 738 -19.61 -0.77 0.85
CA ASN A 738 -19.65 0.57 0.26
C ASN A 738 -19.32 0.56 -1.24
N GLY A 739 -18.16 0.00 -1.60
CA GLY A 739 -17.69 -0.07 -2.98
C GLY A 739 -18.48 -1.08 -3.81
N VAL A 740 -18.94 -2.20 -3.23
CA VAL A 740 -19.85 -3.12 -3.94
C VAL A 740 -21.17 -2.41 -4.27
N ALA A 741 -21.76 -1.66 -3.33
CA ALA A 741 -22.98 -0.90 -3.57
C ALA A 741 -22.78 0.17 -4.66
N ARG A 742 -21.66 0.92 -4.62
CA ARG A 742 -21.33 1.89 -5.67
C ARG A 742 -21.16 1.21 -7.03
N ARG A 743 -20.39 0.13 -7.11
CA ARG A 743 -20.15 -0.60 -8.37
C ARG A 743 -21.44 -1.19 -8.93
N CYS A 744 -22.34 -1.67 -8.06
CA CYS A 744 -23.69 -2.08 -8.44
C CYS A 744 -24.43 -0.91 -9.09
N TRP A 745 -24.53 0.23 -8.39
CA TRP A 745 -25.21 1.43 -8.89
C TRP A 745 -24.70 1.88 -10.26
N SER A 746 -23.39 1.79 -10.47
CA SER A 746 -22.73 2.11 -11.75
C SER A 746 -22.89 1.05 -12.86
N GLY A 747 -23.74 0.05 -12.67
CA GLY A 747 -24.12 -0.93 -13.70
C GLY A 747 -23.30 -2.23 -13.71
N ASN A 748 -22.49 -2.51 -12.68
CA ASN A 748 -21.74 -3.78 -12.66
C ASN A 748 -22.62 -4.94 -12.15
N ARG A 749 -22.86 -5.92 -13.04
CA ARG A 749 -23.68 -7.10 -12.74
C ARG A 749 -23.18 -7.95 -11.58
N LYS A 750 -21.86 -8.21 -11.47
CA LYS A 750 -21.29 -9.00 -10.37
C LYS A 750 -21.49 -8.29 -9.02
N ALA A 751 -21.40 -6.97 -9.02
CA ALA A 751 -21.68 -6.16 -7.84
C ALA A 751 -23.17 -6.18 -7.46
N HIS A 752 -24.07 -6.16 -8.45
CA HIS A 752 -25.50 -6.33 -8.21
C HIS A 752 -25.82 -7.68 -7.53
N GLU A 753 -25.33 -8.78 -8.09
CA GLU A 753 -25.51 -10.12 -7.52
C GLU A 753 -24.93 -10.20 -6.09
N THR A 754 -23.74 -9.62 -5.87
CA THR A 754 -23.07 -9.61 -4.56
C THR A 754 -23.81 -8.77 -3.53
N ILE A 755 -24.26 -7.56 -3.88
CA ILE A 755 -24.92 -6.67 -2.92
C ILE A 755 -26.32 -7.16 -2.55
N CYS A 756 -27.07 -7.75 -3.49
CA CYS A 756 -28.38 -8.35 -3.19
C CYS A 756 -28.24 -9.47 -2.15
N ARG A 757 -27.29 -10.39 -2.34
CA ARG A 757 -26.98 -11.43 -1.35
C ARG A 757 -26.57 -10.83 0.00
N THR A 758 -25.74 -9.79 -0.02
CA THR A 758 -25.30 -9.13 1.22
C THR A 758 -26.47 -8.48 1.97
N MET A 759 -27.47 -7.90 1.27
CA MET A 759 -28.68 -7.34 1.88
C MET A 759 -29.60 -8.41 2.49
N GLU A 760 -29.65 -9.62 1.91
CA GLU A 760 -30.41 -10.75 2.47
C GLU A 760 -29.80 -11.20 3.81
N GLU A 761 -28.48 -11.15 3.93
CA GLU A 761 -27.74 -11.62 5.10
C GLU A 761 -27.65 -10.56 6.21
N ILE A 762 -27.53 -9.28 5.85
CA ILE A 762 -27.38 -8.17 6.78
C ILE A 762 -28.69 -7.38 6.87
N ARG A 763 -29.52 -7.72 7.87
CA ARG A 763 -30.86 -7.12 8.09
C ARG A 763 -30.93 -5.58 8.14
N GLY A 764 -29.81 -4.90 8.38
CA GLY A 764 -29.74 -3.43 8.42
C GLY A 764 -29.16 -2.77 7.17
N LEU A 765 -28.69 -3.55 6.20
CA LEU A 765 -28.13 -3.03 4.95
C LEU A 765 -29.24 -2.95 3.90
N VAL A 766 -29.57 -1.73 3.50
CA VAL A 766 -30.49 -1.45 2.40
C VAL A 766 -29.82 -0.47 1.46
N VAL A 767 -29.62 -0.87 0.21
CA VAL A 767 -29.00 -0.03 -0.82
C VAL A 767 -29.98 0.21 -1.97
N THR A 768 -29.77 1.31 -2.70
CA THR A 768 -30.51 1.58 -3.94
C THR A 768 -30.00 0.66 -5.05
N LEU A 769 -30.89 -0.11 -5.67
CA LEU A 769 -30.57 -0.92 -6.85
C LEU A 769 -30.85 -0.13 -8.13
N PRO A 770 -29.94 -0.15 -9.13
CA PRO A 770 -30.18 0.52 -10.40
C PRO A 770 -31.24 -0.23 -11.23
N HIS A 771 -32.01 0.52 -12.01
CA HIS A 771 -32.90 -0.03 -13.03
C HIS A 771 -32.33 0.27 -14.40
N GLU A 772 -31.97 -0.77 -15.15
CA GLU A 772 -31.49 -0.62 -16.53
C GLU A 772 -32.60 -0.10 -17.45
N VAL A 773 -32.21 0.67 -18.47
CA VAL A 773 -33.14 1.10 -19.51
C VAL A 773 -33.55 -0.13 -20.32
N ALA A 774 -34.81 -0.55 -20.18
CA ALA A 774 -35.31 -1.77 -20.82
C ALA A 774 -35.36 -1.69 -22.37
N ASP A 775 -35.46 -0.48 -22.93
CA ASP A 775 -35.51 -0.25 -24.37
C ASP A 775 -34.73 1.01 -24.76
N GLU A 776 -33.57 0.83 -25.40
CA GLU A 776 -32.71 1.90 -25.91
C GLU A 776 -33.43 2.84 -26.90
N ARG A 777 -34.50 2.39 -27.55
CA ARG A 777 -35.32 3.26 -28.43
C ARG A 777 -35.99 4.37 -27.64
N VAL A 778 -36.23 4.20 -26.34
CA VAL A 778 -36.75 5.27 -25.47
C VAL A 778 -35.76 6.43 -25.44
N LEU A 779 -34.45 6.15 -25.38
CA LEU A 779 -33.42 7.20 -25.43
C LEU A 779 -33.40 7.88 -26.80
N GLN A 780 -33.43 7.10 -27.87
CA GLN A 780 -33.44 7.64 -29.24
C GLN A 780 -34.68 8.49 -29.51
N GLN A 781 -35.85 8.09 -29.00
CA GLN A 781 -37.09 8.86 -29.13
C GLN A 781 -37.05 10.14 -28.30
N ALA A 782 -36.54 10.08 -27.07
CA ALA A 782 -36.43 11.25 -26.18
C ALA A 782 -35.41 12.29 -26.66
N LEU A 783 -34.35 11.86 -27.35
CA LEU A 783 -33.28 12.72 -27.87
C LEU A 783 -33.51 13.17 -29.33
N ARG A 784 -34.66 12.82 -29.93
CA ARG A 784 -35.04 13.42 -31.22
C ARG A 784 -35.33 14.92 -30.99
N PRO A 785 -34.67 15.81 -31.76
CA PRO A 785 -34.76 17.25 -31.57
C PRO A 785 -36.16 17.81 -31.82
#